data_AF-A0A1V5QXK4-F1
#
_entry.id   AF-A0A1V5QXK4-F1
#
_cell.length_a   1.000
_cell.length_b   1.000
_cell.length_c   1.000
_cell.angle_alpha   90.00
_cell.angle_beta   90.00
_cell.angle_gamma   90.00
#
_symmetry.space_group_name_H-M   'P 1'
#
loop_
_entity.id
_entity.type
_entity.pdbx_description
1 polymer ?
#
loop_
_entity_poly.entity_id
_entity_poly.type
_entity_poly.pdbx_seq_one_letter_code
_entity_poly.pdbx_strand_id
1 'polypeptide(L)'
;MTLSNLDHNLGFAAYSRHIGFVCLALFFLMLNTGAAADSAPEAPKTPETITVVLDDNYPPYIFRDASGALQGILRDTWLLWEHRTGIRVDLQAMDWAKAQQVILSGKADVIDTLFFTEARSRIYEYSKPYATLRVPIFFHKSINGIATPESLKGFTVGVKEGDACIDFLQAKGITELKPYSNYETLIRAAGNNQVRVFCVDEPPAFHFLYKLGLEKEFRHSPPLYTGQFHRAVLKGNGALLSKVEAGFARISAEERQAIEEKWLGKSTHNEKLYFWARNAGIFLLAILGLALVLAVWNYSLHLRVFSKTSELSEALASLRQSKQETEEINNQLTATLEAIPDLLFELDLHGRYLDCRATRNDLLVAPPGKLLGNTVFDVMPANAASLVMATLREASEMGSSHGTLVRLAVPAGERWFELSVARKLTPPGQDQRFILISRDVSERVQAQDEIEWLAFYDALTQLPNRHQLTDRLRQALAASHRRNRHGALLFIDLDDFKTLNETKGHAAGDLFLKEVAERLRSSMRADDTIARLGGDEFVVMLEDLNANSEEAAAQAEAVGEKILQAINLPCQLGAYSHQGTASIGISLFSGQAESEEELLKRADSAVYRAKTAGRNAVRFFDPEIQANLEARTSLEAELRRALSSQQLCLYYQPQISQENGIFGAEALIRWPHPERGMISPAQFIPLAEDTGLIVPIGQWVLETACAQLKVWEQDPLTRELQVSVNVSARQFRQADFVDIVRATLASSGANPARLKIELTESLVLDNIATSIDKMHALRSSGVGFSMDDFGTGYSSLSYLKRLPLDQLKIDQSFVRDIAINAGDAVIVQTIIGMAHNLGLSVIAEGVENEAQRNFLVRNGCSAFQGFLFSPAVPATDFEALLQKPTQNLAP
;
A
#
# COMPACT_ATOMS: atom_id res chain seq x y z
N MET A 1 21.08 -62.18 -57.33
CA MET A 1 22.47 -62.08 -56.80
C MET A 1 22.40 -62.10 -55.28
N THR A 2 23.41 -62.67 -54.62
CA THR A 2 23.81 -62.57 -53.18
C THR A 2 22.91 -61.74 -52.25
N LEU A 3 22.23 -62.26 -51.20
CA LEU A 3 22.60 -63.08 -50.01
C LEU A 3 23.51 -62.41 -48.96
N SER A 4 23.22 -62.73 -47.69
CA SER A 4 24.00 -62.51 -46.44
C SER A 4 24.07 -61.05 -45.89
N ASN A 5 24.12 -60.78 -44.57
CA ASN A 5 24.07 -61.67 -43.38
C ASN A 5 23.60 -60.94 -42.08
N LEU A 6 23.18 -61.75 -41.08
CA LEU A 6 23.09 -61.63 -39.60
C LEU A 6 23.24 -60.25 -38.90
N ASP A 7 22.47 -59.86 -37.87
CA ASP A 7 21.92 -60.48 -36.62
C ASP A 7 22.69 -60.13 -35.32
N HIS A 8 21.96 -60.13 -34.20
CA HIS A 8 22.39 -59.58 -32.89
C HIS A 8 22.62 -60.67 -31.81
N ASN A 9 23.59 -60.41 -30.92
CA ASN A 9 23.67 -60.76 -29.49
C ASN A 9 23.30 -62.18 -28.98
N LEU A 10 24.32 -62.87 -28.45
CA LEU A 10 24.25 -63.83 -27.34
C LEU A 10 25.53 -63.66 -26.48
N GLY A 11 25.54 -63.76 -25.14
CA GLY A 11 24.47 -63.87 -24.15
C GLY A 11 24.96 -64.52 -22.82
N PHE A 12 24.34 -64.20 -21.67
CA PHE A 12 24.45 -64.90 -20.35
C PHE A 12 25.86 -64.97 -19.68
N ALA A 13 26.09 -65.06 -18.36
CA ALA A 13 25.38 -64.85 -17.08
C ALA A 13 26.47 -64.72 -15.94
N ALA A 14 26.34 -64.90 -14.61
CA ALA A 14 25.30 -65.38 -13.70
C ALA A 14 25.54 -64.98 -12.19
N TYR A 15 24.48 -65.00 -11.38
CA TYR A 15 24.41 -65.35 -9.93
C TYR A 15 25.26 -64.66 -8.82
N SER A 16 24.62 -63.70 -8.13
CA SER A 16 24.17 -63.81 -6.71
C SER A 16 25.13 -64.23 -5.57
N ARG A 17 25.45 -63.30 -4.64
CA ARG A 17 24.97 -63.34 -3.23
C ARG A 17 25.22 -62.05 -2.39
N HIS A 18 24.50 -61.97 -1.28
CA HIS A 18 24.25 -60.88 -0.31
C HIS A 18 25.39 -60.00 0.25
N ILE A 19 25.03 -58.72 0.47
CA ILE A 19 25.22 -57.87 1.68
C ILE A 19 26.65 -57.63 2.22
N GLY A 20 27.08 -56.36 2.25
CA GLY A 20 28.26 -55.89 3.01
C GLY A 20 28.46 -54.36 2.95
N PHE A 21 28.21 -53.67 4.06
CA PHE A 21 28.22 -52.20 4.21
C PHE A 21 29.58 -51.52 3.88
N VAL A 22 29.53 -50.46 3.06
CA VAL A 22 29.91 -49.05 3.39
C VAL A 22 31.38 -48.69 3.81
N CYS A 23 31.82 -47.52 3.28
CA CYS A 23 32.74 -46.51 3.85
C CYS A 23 34.20 -46.33 3.34
N LEU A 24 34.52 -45.03 3.20
CA LEU A 24 35.77 -44.30 3.42
C LEU A 24 37.06 -44.55 2.56
N ALA A 25 37.46 -43.46 1.89
CA ALA A 25 38.67 -42.65 2.20
C ALA A 25 40.02 -42.83 1.45
N LEU A 26 40.57 -41.64 1.15
CA LEU A 26 41.96 -41.18 1.31
C LEU A 26 43.12 -41.66 0.39
N PHE A 27 43.65 -40.64 -0.30
CA PHE A 27 45.08 -40.24 -0.36
C PHE A 27 46.06 -40.77 -1.41
N PHE A 28 46.76 -39.78 -1.99
CA PHE A 28 48.17 -39.73 -2.42
C PHE A 28 48.65 -40.55 -3.63
N LEU A 29 49.81 -40.23 -4.23
CA LEU A 29 50.38 -38.96 -4.74
C LEU A 29 51.73 -39.29 -5.44
N MET A 30 52.08 -38.53 -6.49
CA MET A 30 53.46 -38.28 -6.98
C MET A 30 54.36 -39.43 -7.49
N LEU A 31 54.89 -39.21 -8.70
CA LEU A 31 56.31 -39.27 -9.16
C LEU A 31 56.26 -39.25 -10.72
N ASN A 32 57.20 -38.68 -11.49
CA ASN A 32 58.50 -38.05 -11.19
C ASN A 32 58.89 -36.99 -12.26
N THR A 33 59.99 -36.23 -12.02
CA THR A 33 60.91 -35.51 -12.96
C THR A 33 60.49 -35.24 -14.42
N GLY A 34 60.71 -34.04 -15.01
CA GLY A 34 61.51 -32.85 -14.65
C GLY A 34 61.42 -31.80 -15.79
N ALA A 35 62.41 -30.97 -16.16
CA ALA A 35 63.77 -30.68 -15.66
C ALA A 35 64.32 -29.37 -16.32
N ALA A 36 65.56 -28.96 -16.00
CA ALA A 36 66.35 -27.83 -16.54
C ALA A 36 65.91 -26.39 -16.17
N ALA A 37 66.86 -25.46 -16.17
CA ALA A 37 66.75 -24.11 -15.60
C ALA A 37 67.01 -23.00 -16.63
N ASP A 38 66.50 -21.79 -16.35
CA ASP A 38 67.08 -20.55 -16.85
C ASP A 38 66.95 -19.44 -15.78
N SER A 39 67.59 -18.29 -16.03
CA SER A 39 67.89 -17.24 -15.07
C SER A 39 66.68 -16.55 -14.42
N ALA A 40 66.86 -16.17 -13.15
CA ALA A 40 65.87 -15.42 -12.39
C ALA A 40 66.01 -13.90 -12.64
N PRO A 41 64.91 -13.19 -12.96
CA PRO A 41 64.74 -11.81 -12.52
C PRO A 41 64.66 -11.76 -10.99
N GLU A 42 65.04 -10.64 -10.39
CA GLU A 42 64.94 -10.47 -8.93
C GLU A 42 63.50 -10.72 -8.44
N ALA A 43 63.35 -11.46 -7.35
CA ALA A 43 62.06 -11.59 -6.69
C ALA A 43 61.64 -10.20 -6.18
N PRO A 44 60.49 -9.64 -6.63
CA PRO A 44 60.02 -8.37 -6.10
C PRO A 44 59.76 -8.56 -4.61
N LYS A 45 60.52 -7.81 -3.79
CA LYS A 45 60.57 -7.92 -2.33
C LYS A 45 59.16 -8.14 -1.79
N THR A 46 58.95 -9.23 -1.05
CA THR A 46 57.69 -9.45 -0.34
C THR A 46 57.47 -8.26 0.58
N PRO A 47 56.42 -7.44 0.36
CA PRO A 47 56.17 -6.30 1.21
C PRO A 47 55.78 -6.82 2.60
N GLU A 48 56.52 -6.40 3.63
CA GLU A 48 56.19 -6.71 5.03
C GLU A 48 54.90 -6.02 5.47
N THR A 49 54.42 -5.04 4.69
CA THR A 49 53.13 -4.37 4.86
C THR A 49 52.57 -3.99 3.48
N ILE A 50 51.32 -4.32 3.20
CA ILE A 50 50.60 -3.90 1.98
C ILE A 50 49.71 -2.70 2.34
N THR A 51 49.81 -1.64 1.54
CA THR A 51 49.02 -0.42 1.69
C THR A 51 47.75 -0.52 0.86
N VAL A 52 46.59 -0.54 1.52
CA VAL A 52 45.28 -0.65 0.88
C VAL A 52 44.52 0.66 1.02
N VAL A 53 44.17 1.29 -0.10
CA VAL A 53 43.30 2.48 -0.12
C VAL A 53 41.87 2.11 -0.46
N LEU A 54 40.91 2.74 0.21
CA LEU A 54 39.48 2.61 -0.06
C LEU A 54 38.73 3.88 0.40
N ASP A 55 37.48 4.00 -0.02
CA ASP A 55 36.59 5.08 0.43
C ASP A 55 36.26 4.95 1.92
N ASP A 56 36.07 6.05 2.65
CA ASP A 56 35.69 6.01 4.08
C ASP A 56 34.21 6.32 4.38
N ASN A 57 33.37 6.40 3.34
CA ASN A 57 31.99 6.85 3.42
C ASN A 57 31.00 5.91 2.68
N TYR A 58 31.17 4.59 2.86
CA TYR A 58 30.42 3.54 2.17
C TYR A 58 29.80 2.48 3.12
N PRO A 59 28.87 2.86 4.03
CA PRO A 59 28.22 1.92 4.93
C PRO A 59 27.35 0.90 4.18
N PRO A 60 27.21 -0.35 4.69
CA PRO A 60 27.88 -0.95 5.85
C PRO A 60 29.26 -1.56 5.51
N TYR A 61 29.73 -1.45 4.26
CA TYR A 61 30.99 -2.03 3.82
C TYR A 61 32.19 -1.41 4.51
N ILE A 62 32.25 -0.08 4.57
CA ILE A 62 33.28 0.68 5.26
C ILE A 62 32.80 2.09 5.59
N PHE A 63 32.91 2.52 6.85
CA PHE A 63 32.45 3.84 7.31
C PHE A 63 33.16 4.24 8.60
N ARG A 64 33.02 5.51 9.02
CA ARG A 64 33.47 5.95 10.36
C ARG A 64 32.31 6.00 11.34
N ASP A 65 32.55 5.54 12.57
CA ASP A 65 31.62 5.72 13.68
C ASP A 65 31.73 7.12 14.31
N ALA A 66 30.91 7.41 15.32
CA ALA A 66 30.85 8.71 15.99
C ALA A 66 32.15 9.12 16.72
N SER A 67 33.10 8.19 16.92
CA SER A 67 34.44 8.49 17.45
C SER A 67 35.49 8.77 16.35
N GLY A 68 35.10 8.67 15.07
CA GLY A 68 35.98 8.77 13.91
C GLY A 68 36.74 7.48 13.57
N ALA A 69 36.57 6.43 14.39
CA ALA A 69 37.16 5.12 14.16
C ALA A 69 36.51 4.42 12.95
N LEU A 70 37.34 3.74 12.16
CA LEU A 70 36.93 3.02 10.95
C LEU A 70 36.19 1.72 11.33
N GLN A 71 35.10 1.41 10.65
CA GLN A 71 34.21 0.27 10.91
C GLN A 71 33.66 -0.32 9.60
N GLY A 72 33.07 -1.52 9.65
CA GLY A 72 32.39 -2.16 8.52
C GLY A 72 33.04 -3.46 8.03
N ILE A 73 32.33 -4.13 7.12
CA ILE A 73 32.67 -5.45 6.55
C ILE A 73 34.13 -5.51 6.07
N LEU A 74 34.59 -4.50 5.33
CA LEU A 74 35.91 -4.50 4.70
C LEU A 74 37.04 -4.37 5.71
N ARG A 75 36.85 -3.63 6.81
CA ARG A 75 37.84 -3.55 7.90
C ARG A 75 38.07 -4.93 8.51
N ASP A 76 37.01 -5.60 8.94
CA ASP A 76 37.08 -6.93 9.53
C ASP A 76 37.64 -7.95 8.54
N THR A 77 37.24 -7.84 7.27
CA THR A 77 37.70 -8.70 6.15
C THR A 77 39.21 -8.58 5.91
N TRP A 78 39.77 -7.36 5.93
CA TRP A 78 41.21 -7.13 5.79
C TRP A 78 42.01 -7.49 7.05
N LEU A 79 41.46 -7.28 8.26
CA LEU A 79 42.07 -7.76 9.50
C LEU A 79 42.16 -9.29 9.53
N LEU A 80 41.13 -9.98 9.04
CA LEU A 80 41.15 -11.45 8.91
C LEU A 80 42.12 -11.91 7.80
N TRP A 81 42.24 -11.15 6.71
CA TRP A 81 43.24 -11.40 5.66
C TRP A 81 44.68 -11.29 6.20
N GLU A 82 44.98 -10.25 7.00
CA GLU A 82 46.27 -10.11 7.69
C GLU A 82 46.54 -11.33 8.59
N HIS A 83 45.58 -11.70 9.44
CA HIS A 83 45.70 -12.85 10.34
C HIS A 83 45.85 -14.20 9.60
N ARG A 84 45.24 -14.36 8.41
CA ARG A 84 45.32 -15.58 7.57
C ARG A 84 46.55 -15.62 6.65
N THR A 85 47.26 -14.50 6.46
CA THR A 85 48.43 -14.42 5.58
C THR A 85 49.75 -14.22 6.31
N GLY A 86 49.75 -13.53 7.45
CA GLY A 86 50.95 -13.04 8.13
C GLY A 86 51.57 -11.80 7.46
N ILE A 87 50.87 -11.18 6.50
CA ILE A 87 51.30 -9.94 5.83
C ILE A 87 50.48 -8.80 6.42
N ARG A 88 51.15 -7.78 6.97
CA ARG A 88 50.49 -6.64 7.61
C ARG A 88 49.71 -5.80 6.59
N VAL A 89 48.57 -5.24 6.98
CA VAL A 89 47.75 -4.37 6.14
C VAL A 89 47.71 -2.95 6.72
N ASP A 90 48.15 -1.96 5.95
CA ASP A 90 47.91 -0.55 6.26
C ASP A 90 46.65 -0.08 5.50
N LEU A 91 45.53 -0.02 6.20
CA LEU A 91 44.21 0.25 5.63
C LEU A 91 43.88 1.75 5.67
N GLN A 92 44.23 2.46 4.61
CA GLN A 92 44.08 3.91 4.49
C GLN A 92 42.73 4.29 3.88
N ALA A 93 41.75 4.56 4.73
CA ALA A 93 40.43 5.03 4.32
C ALA A 93 40.39 6.56 4.18
N MET A 94 39.90 7.06 3.04
CA MET A 94 39.87 8.49 2.67
C MET A 94 38.85 8.77 1.54
N ASP A 95 38.56 10.04 1.24
CA ASP A 95 37.69 10.39 0.11
C ASP A 95 38.16 9.75 -1.22
N TRP A 96 37.23 9.13 -1.94
CA TRP A 96 37.49 8.35 -3.16
C TRP A 96 38.42 9.00 -4.20
N ALA A 97 38.22 10.29 -4.52
CA ALA A 97 39.08 11.01 -5.48
C ALA A 97 40.55 11.07 -5.02
N LYS A 98 40.79 11.13 -3.70
CA LYS A 98 42.12 11.09 -3.09
C LYS A 98 42.68 9.67 -3.08
N ALA A 99 41.86 8.64 -2.84
CA ALA A 99 42.28 7.25 -2.93
C ALA A 99 42.83 6.91 -4.33
N GLN A 100 42.15 7.36 -5.39
CA GLN A 100 42.63 7.25 -6.78
C GLN A 100 43.97 7.95 -7.00
N GLN A 101 44.16 9.18 -6.49
CA GLN A 101 45.43 9.90 -6.60
C GLN A 101 46.57 9.19 -5.85
N VAL A 102 46.31 8.64 -4.67
CA VAL A 102 47.32 7.94 -3.85
C VAL A 102 47.84 6.69 -4.57
N ILE A 103 46.97 5.82 -5.08
CA ILE A 103 47.41 4.64 -5.84
C ILE A 103 48.11 5.02 -7.16
N LEU A 104 47.57 5.99 -7.92
CA LEU A 104 48.22 6.49 -9.15
C LEU A 104 49.60 7.11 -8.90
N SER A 105 49.85 7.66 -7.70
CA SER A 105 51.16 8.19 -7.29
C SER A 105 52.14 7.11 -6.79
N GLY A 106 51.76 5.82 -6.82
CA GLY A 106 52.60 4.72 -6.33
C GLY A 106 52.75 4.68 -4.80
N LYS A 107 51.85 5.35 -4.06
CA LYS A 107 51.86 5.42 -2.58
C LYS A 107 50.90 4.43 -1.91
N ALA A 108 50.18 3.65 -2.72
CA ALA A 108 49.39 2.52 -2.25
C ALA A 108 49.51 1.35 -3.23
N ASP A 109 49.36 0.14 -2.72
CA ASP A 109 49.58 -1.11 -3.45
C ASP A 109 48.28 -1.65 -4.07
N VAL A 110 47.16 -1.47 -3.35
CA VAL A 110 45.83 -1.99 -3.71
C VAL A 110 44.78 -0.91 -3.51
N ILE A 111 43.82 -0.80 -4.43
CA ILE A 111 42.56 -0.07 -4.22
C ILE A 111 41.41 -1.07 -4.08
N ASP A 112 40.64 -0.97 -3.00
CA ASP A 112 39.41 -1.77 -2.79
C ASP A 112 38.16 -0.95 -3.15
N THR A 113 36.97 -1.56 -3.15
CA THR A 113 35.70 -0.93 -3.56
C THR A 113 35.65 -0.39 -5.01
N LEU A 114 36.56 -0.81 -5.89
CA LEU A 114 36.60 -0.30 -7.26
C LEU A 114 35.55 -0.99 -8.16
N PHE A 115 34.62 -0.22 -8.73
CA PHE A 115 33.78 -0.69 -9.84
C PHE A 115 34.60 -0.83 -11.13
N PHE A 116 34.28 -1.88 -11.91
CA PHE A 116 34.79 -2.04 -13.26
C PHE A 116 34.11 -1.05 -14.22
N THR A 117 34.90 -0.22 -14.91
CA THR A 117 34.45 0.55 -16.08
C THR A 117 35.48 0.42 -17.20
N GLU A 118 35.07 0.53 -18.46
CA GLU A 118 35.97 0.32 -19.60
C GLU A 118 37.15 1.31 -19.59
N ALA A 119 36.91 2.55 -19.18
CA ALA A 119 37.95 3.57 -19.00
C ALA A 119 38.98 3.14 -17.93
N ARG A 120 38.51 2.67 -16.77
CA ARG A 120 39.36 2.26 -15.64
C ARG A 120 40.11 0.95 -15.92
N SER A 121 39.58 0.06 -16.77
CA SER A 121 40.27 -1.17 -17.25
C SER A 121 41.60 -0.91 -18.00
N ARG A 122 41.83 0.32 -18.45
CA ARG A 122 43.07 0.76 -19.11
C ARG A 122 44.20 1.04 -18.10
N ILE A 123 43.84 1.35 -16.85
CA ILE A 123 44.72 1.80 -15.76
C ILE A 123 44.98 0.69 -14.74
N TYR A 124 43.98 -0.14 -14.47
CA TYR A 124 43.99 -1.12 -13.37
C TYR A 124 43.85 -2.57 -13.86
N GLU A 125 44.41 -3.50 -13.09
CA GLU A 125 44.07 -4.93 -13.12
C GLU A 125 43.14 -5.28 -11.97
N TYR A 126 42.12 -6.09 -12.24
CA TYR A 126 40.95 -6.31 -11.39
C TYR A 126 40.90 -7.75 -10.86
N SER A 127 40.59 -7.91 -9.58
CA SER A 127 40.25 -9.21 -8.98
C SER A 127 38.93 -9.75 -9.53
N LYS A 128 38.58 -10.99 -9.18
CA LYS A 128 37.19 -11.46 -9.22
C LYS A 128 36.29 -10.50 -8.42
N PRO A 129 35.05 -10.24 -8.88
CA PRO A 129 34.10 -9.43 -8.13
C PRO A 129 33.74 -10.12 -6.82
N TYR A 130 33.69 -9.36 -5.71
CA TYR A 130 33.39 -9.91 -4.39
C TYR A 130 32.04 -9.46 -3.81
N ALA A 131 31.42 -8.42 -4.36
CA ALA A 131 30.04 -7.99 -4.07
C ALA A 131 29.40 -7.37 -5.32
N THR A 132 28.07 -7.35 -5.38
CA THR A 132 27.28 -6.68 -6.45
C THR A 132 26.31 -5.71 -5.80
N LEU A 133 26.23 -4.49 -6.32
CA LEU A 133 25.49 -3.37 -5.76
C LEU A 133 24.60 -2.74 -6.85
N ARG A 134 23.49 -2.14 -6.44
CA ARG A 134 22.48 -1.55 -7.34
C ARG A 134 22.56 -0.03 -7.29
N VAL A 135 22.43 0.62 -8.44
CA VAL A 135 22.61 2.06 -8.57
C VAL A 135 21.39 2.71 -9.24
N PRO A 136 20.37 3.11 -8.45
CA PRO A 136 19.23 3.89 -8.94
C PRO A 136 19.53 5.38 -8.94
N ILE A 137 18.59 6.18 -9.46
CA ILE A 137 18.54 7.62 -9.24
C ILE A 137 17.55 7.91 -8.13
N PHE A 138 17.97 8.71 -7.14
CA PHE A 138 17.09 9.27 -6.13
C PHE A 138 16.59 10.65 -6.58
N PHE A 139 15.33 10.97 -6.31
CA PHE A 139 14.71 12.23 -6.69
C PHE A 139 13.65 12.68 -5.68
N HIS A 140 13.54 13.99 -5.46
CA HIS A 140 12.62 14.56 -4.48
C HIS A 140 11.16 14.20 -4.79
N LYS A 141 10.35 13.91 -3.77
CA LYS A 141 8.95 13.42 -3.81
C LYS A 141 7.99 14.19 -4.73
N SER A 142 8.28 15.46 -5.02
CA SER A 142 7.50 16.30 -5.93
C SER A 142 7.80 16.07 -7.42
N ILE A 143 8.87 15.33 -7.75
CA ILE A 143 9.26 15.00 -9.11
C ILE A 143 8.66 13.62 -9.46
N ASN A 144 8.03 13.53 -10.63
CA ASN A 144 7.43 12.31 -11.14
C ASN A 144 8.02 11.99 -12.53
N GLY A 145 8.00 10.71 -12.93
CA GLY A 145 8.40 10.28 -14.28
C GLY A 145 9.89 9.95 -14.48
N ILE A 146 10.74 10.07 -13.45
CA ILE A 146 12.14 9.59 -13.52
C ILE A 146 12.17 8.06 -13.40
N ALA A 147 12.55 7.39 -14.49
CA ALA A 147 12.58 5.94 -14.60
C ALA A 147 13.74 5.38 -15.45
N THR A 148 14.32 6.18 -16.34
CA THR A 148 15.42 5.78 -17.25
C THR A 148 16.50 6.87 -17.33
N PRO A 149 17.72 6.60 -17.83
CA PRO A 149 18.76 7.64 -17.97
C PRO A 149 18.30 8.82 -18.84
N GLU A 150 17.44 8.58 -19.83
CA GLU A 150 16.93 9.60 -20.75
C GLU A 150 15.98 10.58 -20.06
N SER A 151 15.27 10.13 -19.00
CA SER A 151 14.38 10.99 -18.18
C SER A 151 15.12 11.99 -17.28
N LEU A 152 16.46 11.96 -17.27
CA LEU A 152 17.31 12.89 -16.51
C LEU A 152 17.70 14.16 -17.30
N LYS A 153 17.33 14.26 -18.58
CA LYS A 153 17.69 15.40 -19.44
C LYS A 153 17.00 16.68 -18.96
N GLY A 154 17.80 17.71 -18.65
CA GLY A 154 17.32 18.98 -18.07
C GLY A 154 17.21 18.96 -16.54
N PHE A 155 17.74 17.93 -15.86
CA PHE A 155 17.93 17.93 -14.42
C PHE A 155 19.41 17.99 -14.07
N THR A 156 19.79 18.92 -13.19
CA THR A 156 21.10 18.90 -12.53
C THR A 156 21.19 17.71 -11.58
N VAL A 157 21.98 16.69 -11.94
CA VAL A 157 22.15 15.46 -11.16
C VAL A 157 23.32 15.61 -10.19
N GLY A 158 23.06 15.45 -8.89
CA GLY A 158 24.11 15.32 -7.88
C GLY A 158 24.86 14.00 -8.03
N VAL A 159 26.20 14.08 -8.03
CA VAL A 159 27.10 12.92 -8.12
C VAL A 159 28.26 13.07 -7.15
N LYS A 160 28.83 11.96 -6.67
CA LYS A 160 30.07 11.98 -5.88
C LYS A 160 31.29 12.06 -6.81
N GLU A 161 32.28 12.85 -6.42
CA GLU A 161 33.50 13.07 -7.22
C GLU A 161 34.32 11.78 -7.42
N GLY A 162 34.71 11.51 -8.67
CA GLY A 162 35.44 10.29 -9.07
C GLY A 162 34.60 9.01 -9.13
N ASP A 163 33.30 9.07 -8.77
CA ASP A 163 32.45 7.89 -8.73
C ASP A 163 32.07 7.34 -10.13
N ALA A 164 31.70 6.05 -10.20
CA ALA A 164 31.28 5.39 -11.43
C ALA A 164 29.94 5.89 -12.00
N CYS A 165 29.07 6.50 -11.17
CA CYS A 165 27.88 7.24 -11.64
C CYS A 165 28.25 8.29 -12.70
N ILE A 166 29.42 8.94 -12.58
CA ILE A 166 29.90 9.93 -13.55
C ILE A 166 30.18 9.27 -14.90
N ASP A 167 31.03 8.23 -14.91
CA ASP A 167 31.37 7.45 -16.11
C ASP A 167 30.10 6.96 -16.84
N PHE A 168 29.10 6.46 -16.08
CA PHE A 168 27.85 5.93 -16.61
C PHE A 168 26.92 7.03 -17.18
N LEU A 169 26.69 8.11 -16.44
CA LEU A 169 25.78 9.18 -16.86
C LEU A 169 26.32 9.94 -18.08
N GLN A 170 27.64 10.16 -18.14
CA GLN A 170 28.29 10.75 -19.31
C GLN A 170 28.17 9.83 -20.54
N ALA A 171 28.35 8.52 -20.38
CA ALA A 171 28.13 7.54 -21.46
C ALA A 171 26.65 7.46 -21.94
N LYS A 172 25.69 7.97 -21.15
CA LYS A 172 24.28 8.14 -21.52
C LYS A 172 23.93 9.55 -22.03
N GLY A 173 24.91 10.44 -22.14
CA GLY A 173 24.73 11.80 -22.65
C GLY A 173 24.08 12.78 -21.66
N ILE A 174 24.22 12.52 -20.35
CA ILE A 174 23.82 13.46 -19.29
C ILE A 174 25.04 14.27 -18.86
N THR A 175 25.02 15.58 -19.12
CA THR A 175 26.16 16.50 -18.92
C THR A 175 26.00 17.44 -17.72
N GLU A 176 24.78 17.64 -17.22
CA GLU A 176 24.49 18.53 -16.09
C GLU A 176 24.74 17.84 -14.75
N LEU A 177 26.01 17.50 -14.48
CA LEU A 177 26.45 16.82 -13.26
C LEU A 177 27.03 17.82 -12.25
N LYS A 178 26.59 17.74 -11.00
CA LYS A 178 27.09 18.56 -9.88
C LYS A 178 27.89 17.68 -8.91
N PRO A 179 29.24 17.80 -8.86
CA PRO A 179 30.07 16.95 -8.02
C PRO A 179 30.02 17.36 -6.54
N TYR A 180 30.15 16.36 -5.66
CA TYR A 180 30.24 16.47 -4.21
C TYR A 180 31.37 15.59 -3.67
N SER A 181 32.02 16.01 -2.58
CA SER A 181 33.16 15.29 -2.01
C SER A 181 32.82 13.88 -1.53
N ASN A 182 31.67 13.69 -0.87
CA ASN A 182 31.21 12.40 -0.37
C ASN A 182 29.68 12.31 -0.34
N TYR A 183 29.15 11.13 -0.03
CA TYR A 183 27.70 10.91 -0.06
C TYR A 183 26.96 11.64 1.07
N GLU A 184 27.59 11.93 2.21
CA GLU A 184 26.92 12.69 3.27
C GLU A 184 26.78 14.18 2.89
N THR A 185 27.81 14.81 2.29
CA THR A 185 27.69 16.20 1.82
C THR A 185 26.69 16.34 0.67
N LEU A 186 26.63 15.35 -0.23
CA LEU A 186 25.64 15.26 -1.30
C LEU A 186 24.20 15.15 -0.76
N ILE A 187 23.93 14.24 0.17
CA ILE A 187 22.56 13.99 0.65
C ILE A 187 22.11 15.09 1.62
N ARG A 188 23.01 15.69 2.40
CA ARG A 188 22.72 16.94 3.15
C ARG A 188 22.37 18.10 2.22
N ALA A 189 23.07 18.26 1.10
CA ALA A 189 22.73 19.27 0.10
C ALA A 189 21.38 18.99 -0.59
N ALA A 190 21.00 17.70 -0.71
CA ALA A 190 19.69 17.32 -1.22
C ALA A 190 18.54 17.67 -0.25
N GLY A 191 18.67 17.35 1.06
CA GLY A 191 17.70 17.79 2.08
C GLY A 191 17.58 19.31 2.16
N ASN A 192 18.68 20.04 1.99
CA ASN A 192 18.69 21.51 1.86
C ASN A 192 18.15 22.01 0.48
N ASN A 193 17.51 21.16 -0.31
CA ASN A 193 16.97 21.42 -1.67
C ASN A 193 17.97 22.00 -2.70
N GLN A 194 19.28 21.95 -2.45
CA GLN A 194 20.32 22.46 -3.36
C GLN A 194 20.58 21.55 -4.57
N VAL A 195 20.08 20.32 -4.52
CA VAL A 195 19.99 19.31 -5.58
C VAL A 195 18.71 18.51 -5.33
N ARG A 196 17.96 18.18 -6.38
CA ARG A 196 16.67 17.48 -6.24
C ARG A 196 16.64 16.10 -6.94
N VAL A 197 17.74 15.73 -7.60
CA VAL A 197 17.96 14.46 -8.31
C VAL A 197 19.42 14.05 -8.13
N PHE A 198 19.74 12.82 -7.73
CA PHE A 198 21.12 12.37 -7.52
C PHE A 198 21.35 10.87 -7.78
N CYS A 199 22.59 10.53 -8.15
CA CYS A 199 23.07 9.15 -8.41
C CYS A 199 24.00 8.70 -7.27
N VAL A 200 23.57 7.69 -6.51
CA VAL A 200 24.28 7.07 -5.39
C VAL A 200 23.83 5.61 -5.31
N ASP A 201 24.73 4.71 -4.89
CA ASP A 201 24.42 3.29 -4.71
C ASP A 201 23.42 3.04 -3.56
N GLU A 202 22.60 1.98 -3.65
CA GLU A 202 21.54 1.67 -2.67
C GLU A 202 22.03 1.68 -1.20
N PRO A 203 23.09 0.96 -0.77
CA PRO A 203 23.46 0.88 0.65
C PRO A 203 23.86 2.21 1.30
N PRO A 204 24.79 3.03 0.75
CA PRO A 204 25.09 4.33 1.31
C PRO A 204 23.90 5.30 1.19
N ALA A 205 23.14 5.27 0.08
CA ALA A 205 22.00 6.17 -0.08
C ALA A 205 20.94 5.95 1.02
N PHE A 206 20.49 4.71 1.23
CA PHE A 206 19.50 4.41 2.27
C PHE A 206 20.05 4.70 3.68
N HIS A 207 21.33 4.39 3.95
CA HIS A 207 21.95 4.73 5.24
C HIS A 207 21.92 6.23 5.51
N PHE A 208 22.37 7.07 4.56
CA PHE A 208 22.45 8.51 4.77
C PHE A 208 21.08 9.19 4.73
N LEU A 209 20.13 8.73 3.91
CA LEU A 209 18.75 9.22 3.94
C LEU A 209 18.11 8.96 5.31
N TYR A 210 18.21 7.73 5.83
CA TYR A 210 17.68 7.38 7.16
C TYR A 210 18.40 8.12 8.30
N LYS A 211 19.74 8.22 8.25
CA LYS A 211 20.56 8.97 9.22
C LYS A 211 20.21 10.47 9.29
N LEU A 212 19.61 11.01 8.23
CA LEU A 212 19.24 12.42 8.11
C LEU A 212 17.72 12.69 8.19
N GLY A 213 16.88 11.64 8.31
CA GLY A 213 15.41 11.77 8.33
C GLY A 213 14.79 12.17 7.00
N LEU A 214 15.45 11.84 5.88
CA LEU A 214 15.08 12.25 4.51
C LEU A 214 14.45 11.12 3.69
N GLU A 215 14.21 9.94 4.28
CA GLU A 215 13.70 8.75 3.59
C GLU A 215 12.28 8.92 3.03
N LYS A 216 11.47 9.79 3.64
CA LYS A 216 10.14 10.18 3.14
C LYS A 216 10.18 11.31 2.10
N GLU A 217 11.35 11.91 1.86
CA GLU A 217 11.51 13.06 0.96
C GLU A 217 12.02 12.68 -0.43
N PHE A 218 12.74 11.57 -0.55
CA PHE A 218 13.34 11.11 -1.79
C PHE A 218 12.80 9.74 -2.21
N ARG A 219 12.21 9.69 -3.39
CA ARG A 219 11.89 8.45 -4.11
C ARG A 219 13.12 7.99 -4.89
N HIS A 220 13.11 6.76 -5.41
CA HIS A 220 14.15 6.29 -6.32
C HIS A 220 13.57 5.57 -7.54
N SER A 221 14.33 5.55 -8.62
CA SER A 221 14.05 4.75 -9.82
C SER A 221 14.31 3.27 -9.57
N PRO A 222 13.94 2.37 -10.51
CA PRO A 222 14.64 1.09 -10.65
C PRO A 222 16.16 1.33 -10.84
N PRO A 223 17.03 0.37 -10.47
CA PRO A 223 18.47 0.50 -10.69
C PRO A 223 18.81 0.74 -12.16
N LEU A 224 19.56 1.81 -12.46
CA LEU A 224 20.01 2.12 -13.83
C LEU A 224 21.09 1.13 -14.30
N TYR A 225 21.89 0.63 -13.36
CA TYR A 225 22.83 -0.46 -13.55
C TYR A 225 23.12 -1.18 -12.23
N THR A 226 23.83 -2.30 -12.32
CA THR A 226 24.45 -2.98 -11.17
C THR A 226 25.96 -2.83 -11.24
N GLY A 227 26.56 -2.18 -10.25
CA GLY A 227 28.01 -2.18 -10.05
C GLY A 227 28.49 -3.48 -9.42
N GLN A 228 29.75 -3.83 -9.64
CA GLN A 228 30.42 -4.93 -8.94
C GLN A 228 31.67 -4.38 -8.26
N PHE A 229 31.85 -4.70 -6.98
CA PHE A 229 33.09 -4.35 -6.28
C PHE A 229 34.19 -5.36 -6.58
N HIS A 230 35.35 -4.82 -6.95
CA HIS A 230 36.60 -5.53 -7.13
C HIS A 230 37.69 -4.89 -6.28
N ARG A 231 38.72 -5.69 -5.97
CA ARG A 231 40.05 -5.19 -5.60
C ARG A 231 40.84 -4.97 -6.87
N ALA A 232 41.69 -3.96 -6.89
CA ALA A 232 42.50 -3.67 -8.04
C ALA A 232 43.90 -3.18 -7.68
N VAL A 233 44.81 -3.38 -8.62
CA VAL A 233 46.20 -2.90 -8.57
C VAL A 233 46.49 -2.12 -9.85
N LEU A 234 47.56 -1.32 -9.88
CA LEU A 234 48.02 -0.71 -11.13
C LEU A 234 48.39 -1.80 -12.15
N LYS A 235 48.01 -1.58 -13.41
CA LYS A 235 48.25 -2.49 -14.53
C LYS A 235 49.75 -2.76 -14.71
N GLY A 236 50.11 -4.02 -14.87
CA GLY A 236 51.48 -4.55 -14.78
C GLY A 236 51.81 -5.22 -13.44
N ASN A 237 50.99 -5.06 -12.39
CA ASN A 237 51.25 -5.63 -11.06
C ASN A 237 50.39 -6.87 -10.71
N GLY A 238 49.97 -7.64 -11.71
CA GLY A 238 49.15 -8.86 -11.50
C GLY A 238 49.75 -9.90 -10.54
N ALA A 239 51.07 -9.87 -10.30
CA ALA A 239 51.73 -10.70 -9.30
C ALA A 239 51.36 -10.31 -7.85
N LEU A 240 51.11 -9.02 -7.58
CA LEU A 240 50.53 -8.56 -6.31
C LEU A 240 49.06 -8.95 -6.21
N LEU A 241 48.28 -8.72 -7.27
CA LEU A 241 46.85 -9.08 -7.30
C LEU A 241 46.63 -10.57 -7.02
N SER A 242 47.46 -11.43 -7.62
CA SER A 242 47.44 -12.88 -7.38
C SER A 242 47.73 -13.25 -5.92
N LYS A 243 48.62 -12.51 -5.23
CA LYS A 243 48.87 -12.70 -3.79
C LYS A 243 47.68 -12.26 -2.94
N VAL A 244 47.04 -11.15 -3.30
CA VAL A 244 45.83 -10.65 -2.62
C VAL A 244 44.69 -11.67 -2.74
N GLU A 245 44.40 -12.15 -3.95
CA GLU A 245 43.39 -13.20 -4.18
C GLU A 245 43.74 -14.51 -3.44
N ALA A 246 45.00 -14.95 -3.49
CA ALA A 246 45.45 -16.15 -2.79
C ALA A 246 45.36 -16.04 -1.26
N GLY A 247 45.45 -14.83 -0.70
CA GLY A 247 45.19 -14.57 0.71
C GLY A 247 43.69 -14.61 1.04
N PHE A 248 42.82 -14.03 0.20
CA PHE A 248 41.37 -14.13 0.38
C PHE A 248 40.85 -15.56 0.23
N ALA A 249 41.48 -16.39 -0.60
CA ALA A 249 41.19 -17.82 -0.71
C ALA A 249 41.54 -18.65 0.55
N ARG A 250 42.18 -18.06 1.57
CA ARG A 250 42.41 -18.69 2.88
C ARG A 250 41.33 -18.39 3.92
N ILE A 251 40.40 -17.48 3.63
CA ILE A 251 39.26 -17.17 4.49
C ILE A 251 38.14 -18.16 4.13
N SER A 252 37.59 -18.85 5.12
CA SER A 252 36.51 -19.82 4.87
C SER A 252 35.19 -19.11 4.52
N ALA A 253 34.28 -19.84 3.85
CA ALA A 253 32.95 -19.33 3.58
C ALA A 253 32.18 -19.01 4.88
N GLU A 254 32.41 -19.79 5.95
CA GLU A 254 31.80 -19.62 7.28
C GLU A 254 32.35 -18.37 7.99
N GLU A 255 33.67 -18.13 7.92
CA GLU A 255 34.29 -16.91 8.46
C GLU A 255 33.79 -15.66 7.75
N ARG A 256 33.69 -15.74 6.40
CA ARG A 256 33.15 -14.66 5.58
C ARG A 256 31.69 -14.40 5.91
N GLN A 257 30.87 -15.45 6.00
CA GLN A 257 29.46 -15.34 6.40
C GLN A 257 29.32 -14.75 7.81
N ALA A 258 30.19 -15.10 8.77
CA ALA A 258 30.14 -14.52 10.11
C ALA A 258 30.42 -13.00 10.13
N ILE A 259 31.31 -12.50 9.25
CA ILE A 259 31.52 -11.05 9.07
C ILE A 259 30.33 -10.42 8.34
N GLU A 260 29.80 -11.05 7.30
CA GLU A 260 28.64 -10.52 6.56
C GLU A 260 27.38 -10.48 7.45
N GLU A 261 27.08 -11.53 8.23
CA GLU A 261 25.98 -11.56 9.22
C GLU A 261 26.14 -10.52 10.35
N LYS A 262 27.38 -10.21 10.76
CA LYS A 262 27.66 -9.18 11.79
C LYS A 262 27.20 -7.78 11.35
N TRP A 263 27.34 -7.45 10.06
CA TRP A 263 27.10 -6.09 9.54
C TRP A 263 25.83 -5.95 8.70
N LEU A 264 25.35 -7.03 8.07
CA LEU A 264 24.11 -7.07 7.27
C LEU A 264 22.93 -7.69 8.03
N GLY A 265 23.20 -8.27 9.20
CA GLY A 265 22.23 -9.09 9.94
C GLY A 265 22.07 -10.50 9.35
N LYS A 266 21.32 -11.35 10.05
CA LYS A 266 20.99 -12.69 9.58
C LYS A 266 19.85 -12.64 8.57
N SER A 267 20.14 -12.98 7.32
CA SER A 267 19.10 -13.21 6.32
C SER A 267 18.17 -14.33 6.81
N THR A 268 16.89 -14.01 6.99
CA THR A 268 15.84 -14.97 7.38
C THR A 268 15.36 -15.84 6.21
N HIS A 269 16.22 -16.05 5.19
CA HIS A 269 16.01 -17.10 4.20
C HIS A 269 15.94 -18.45 4.90
N ASN A 270 14.77 -19.09 4.81
CA ASN A 270 14.41 -20.21 5.66
C ASN A 270 14.99 -21.54 5.13
N GLU A 271 16.32 -21.61 5.01
CA GLU A 271 17.03 -22.75 4.40
C GLU A 271 16.67 -24.09 5.04
N LYS A 272 16.36 -24.11 6.35
CA LYS A 272 15.87 -25.31 7.04
C LYS A 272 14.60 -25.85 6.39
N LEU A 273 13.66 -24.98 6.01
CA LEU A 273 12.42 -25.39 5.33
C LEU A 273 12.72 -25.98 3.95
N TYR A 274 13.62 -25.36 3.18
CA TYR A 274 14.01 -25.85 1.85
C TYR A 274 14.82 -27.16 1.91
N PHE A 275 15.67 -27.32 2.93
CA PHE A 275 16.41 -28.54 3.23
C PHE A 275 15.45 -29.69 3.58
N TRP A 276 14.49 -29.46 4.49
CA TRP A 276 13.47 -30.46 4.83
C TRP A 276 12.59 -30.82 3.62
N ALA A 277 12.13 -29.83 2.84
CA ALA A 277 11.33 -30.07 1.63
C ALA A 277 12.09 -30.88 0.57
N ARG A 278 13.35 -30.53 0.28
CA ARG A 278 14.20 -31.27 -0.66
C ARG A 278 14.42 -32.72 -0.19
N ASN A 279 14.73 -32.91 1.09
CA ASN A 279 15.01 -34.23 1.63
C ASN A 279 13.74 -35.10 1.70
N ALA A 280 12.57 -34.52 1.97
CA ALA A 280 11.28 -35.19 1.88
C ALA A 280 10.97 -35.61 0.43
N GLY A 281 11.24 -34.76 -0.56
CA GLY A 281 11.11 -35.10 -1.99
C GLY A 281 12.03 -36.26 -2.41
N ILE A 282 13.27 -36.29 -1.92
CA ILE A 282 14.20 -37.42 -2.14
C ILE A 282 13.66 -38.71 -1.50
N PHE A 283 13.10 -38.63 -0.28
CA PHE A 283 12.46 -39.78 0.38
C PHE A 283 11.25 -40.30 -0.38
N LEU A 284 10.40 -39.40 -0.90
CA LEU A 284 9.25 -39.75 -1.74
C LEU A 284 9.68 -40.48 -3.02
N LEU A 285 10.72 -39.97 -3.70
CA LEU A 285 11.29 -40.61 -4.88
C LEU A 285 11.89 -41.99 -4.58
N ALA A 286 12.53 -42.18 -3.42
CA ALA A 286 13.03 -43.48 -2.99
C ALA A 286 11.90 -44.49 -2.72
N ILE A 287 10.79 -44.05 -2.11
CA ILE A 287 9.59 -44.88 -1.89
C ILE A 287 8.92 -45.25 -3.22
N LEU A 288 8.79 -44.30 -4.16
CA LEU A 288 8.26 -44.55 -5.50
C LEU A 288 9.14 -45.53 -6.30
N GLY A 289 10.46 -45.40 -6.20
CA GLY A 289 11.41 -46.33 -6.81
C GLY A 289 11.29 -47.75 -6.25
N LEU A 290 11.13 -47.89 -4.92
CA LEU A 290 10.90 -49.18 -4.28
C LEU A 290 9.56 -49.81 -4.71
N ALA A 291 8.48 -49.02 -4.76
CA ALA A 291 7.18 -49.46 -5.24
C ALA A 291 7.23 -49.94 -6.70
N LEU A 292 7.97 -49.24 -7.58
CA LEU A 292 8.18 -49.64 -8.97
C LEU A 292 8.94 -50.98 -9.08
N VAL A 293 9.99 -51.19 -8.27
CA VAL A 293 10.73 -52.47 -8.23
C VAL A 293 9.83 -53.62 -7.75
N LEU A 294 8.99 -53.38 -6.73
CA LEU A 294 8.01 -54.36 -6.26
C LEU A 294 6.95 -54.69 -7.32
N ALA A 295 6.45 -53.69 -8.06
CA ALA A 295 5.51 -53.89 -9.15
C ALA A 295 6.10 -54.70 -10.31
N VAL A 296 7.34 -54.38 -10.72
CA VAL A 296 8.07 -55.13 -11.77
C VAL A 296 8.38 -56.56 -11.32
N TRP A 297 8.74 -56.77 -10.06
CA TRP A 297 8.94 -58.12 -9.51
C TRP A 297 7.63 -58.92 -9.49
N ASN A 298 6.52 -58.32 -9.06
CA ASN A 298 5.21 -58.97 -9.06
C ASN A 298 4.77 -59.36 -10.48
N TYR A 299 4.90 -58.44 -11.45
CA TYR A 299 4.64 -58.71 -12.87
C TYR A 299 5.52 -59.85 -13.43
N SER A 300 6.81 -59.87 -13.08
CA SER A 300 7.72 -60.97 -13.41
C SER A 300 7.32 -62.31 -12.78
N LEU A 301 6.70 -62.29 -11.59
CA LEU A 301 6.16 -63.48 -10.93
C LEU A 301 4.94 -64.02 -11.68
N HIS A 302 3.98 -63.15 -12.03
CA HIS A 302 2.78 -63.53 -12.79
C HIS A 302 3.13 -64.20 -14.14
N LEU A 303 4.11 -63.65 -14.89
CA LEU A 303 4.56 -64.24 -16.15
C LEU A 303 5.11 -65.68 -16.00
N ARG A 304 5.78 -65.99 -14.88
CA ARG A 304 6.32 -67.34 -14.59
C ARG A 304 5.26 -68.34 -14.10
N VAL A 305 4.16 -67.85 -13.52
CA VAL A 305 2.99 -68.68 -13.20
C VAL A 305 2.27 -69.03 -14.51
N PHE A 306 2.04 -68.03 -15.36
CA PHE A 306 1.31 -68.18 -16.63
C PHE A 306 1.97 -69.21 -17.58
N SER A 307 3.30 -69.22 -17.68
CA SER A 307 4.03 -70.15 -18.56
C SER A 307 4.04 -71.61 -18.08
N LYS A 308 3.55 -71.92 -16.87
CA LYS A 308 3.51 -73.30 -16.33
C LYS A 308 2.10 -73.88 -16.18
N THR A 309 1.05 -73.09 -16.47
CA THR A 309 -0.36 -73.52 -16.35
C THR A 309 -1.01 -73.94 -17.66
N SER A 310 -0.39 -73.67 -18.81
CA SER A 310 -0.92 -73.96 -20.16
C SER A 310 -0.87 -75.46 -20.51
N GLU A 311 0.33 -76.06 -20.62
CA GLU A 311 0.56 -77.37 -21.25
C GLU A 311 -0.27 -78.57 -20.71
N LEU A 312 -0.85 -78.49 -19.50
CA LEU A 312 -1.59 -79.59 -18.87
C LEU A 312 -3.10 -79.33 -18.70
N SER A 313 -3.60 -78.12 -19.00
CA SER A 313 -5.02 -77.76 -18.83
C SER A 313 -5.84 -77.84 -20.12
N GLU A 314 -5.21 -77.60 -21.27
CA GLU A 314 -5.87 -77.29 -22.55
C GLU A 314 -6.75 -78.43 -23.13
N ALA A 315 -6.38 -79.70 -22.91
CA ALA A 315 -7.00 -80.84 -23.58
C ALA A 315 -8.34 -81.32 -22.98
N LEU A 316 -8.64 -81.00 -21.71
CA LEU A 316 -9.83 -81.52 -20.99
C LEU A 316 -10.66 -80.46 -20.28
N ALA A 317 -10.14 -79.25 -20.06
CA ALA A 317 -10.92 -78.15 -19.48
C ALA A 317 -11.86 -77.49 -20.51
N SER A 318 -11.35 -77.26 -21.73
CA SER A 318 -11.97 -76.45 -22.80
C SER A 318 -13.47 -76.70 -23.05
N LEU A 319 -13.91 -77.95 -23.03
CA LEU A 319 -15.31 -78.32 -23.33
C LEU A 319 -16.28 -78.22 -22.15
N ARG A 320 -15.79 -78.04 -20.92
CA ARG A 320 -16.61 -77.71 -19.72
C ARG A 320 -16.48 -76.24 -19.33
N GLN A 321 -15.26 -75.72 -19.41
CA GLN A 321 -14.89 -74.36 -19.07
C GLN A 321 -15.73 -73.34 -19.83
N SER A 322 -15.86 -73.44 -21.17
CA SER A 322 -16.68 -72.53 -21.97
C SER A 322 -18.14 -72.41 -21.49
N LYS A 323 -18.72 -73.50 -20.95
CA LYS A 323 -20.10 -73.46 -20.42
C LYS A 323 -20.16 -72.80 -19.04
N GLN A 324 -19.24 -73.15 -18.15
CA GLN A 324 -19.20 -72.57 -16.80
C GLN A 324 -18.79 -71.08 -16.84
N GLU A 325 -17.81 -70.70 -17.66
CA GLU A 325 -17.43 -69.29 -17.88
C GLU A 325 -18.62 -68.46 -18.36
N THR A 326 -19.48 -68.99 -19.24
CA THR A 326 -20.67 -68.25 -19.70
C THR A 326 -21.68 -68.01 -18.57
N GLU A 327 -21.91 -69.01 -17.71
CA GLU A 327 -22.80 -68.89 -16.55
C GLU A 327 -22.18 -68.00 -15.44
N GLU A 328 -20.87 -68.11 -15.22
CA GLU A 328 -20.11 -67.37 -14.20
C GLU A 328 -19.89 -65.91 -14.57
N ILE A 329 -19.57 -65.59 -15.84
CA ILE A 329 -19.52 -64.23 -16.37
C ILE A 329 -20.91 -63.58 -16.30
N ASN A 330 -21.99 -64.29 -16.64
CA ASN A 330 -23.33 -63.72 -16.58
C ASN A 330 -23.80 -63.46 -15.13
N ASN A 331 -23.47 -64.37 -14.20
CA ASN A 331 -23.70 -64.15 -12.77
C ASN A 331 -22.85 -62.98 -12.23
N GLN A 332 -21.59 -62.86 -12.64
CA GLN A 332 -20.69 -61.77 -12.25
C GLN A 332 -21.17 -60.42 -12.80
N LEU A 333 -21.62 -60.34 -14.06
CA LEU A 333 -22.25 -59.15 -14.63
C LEU A 333 -23.53 -58.77 -13.90
N THR A 334 -24.38 -59.75 -13.56
CA THR A 334 -25.63 -59.51 -12.83
C THR A 334 -25.32 -58.95 -11.44
N ALA A 335 -24.43 -59.60 -10.69
CA ALA A 335 -24.02 -59.14 -9.36
C ALA A 335 -23.28 -57.77 -9.39
N THR A 336 -22.53 -57.48 -10.46
CA THR A 336 -21.88 -56.16 -10.63
C THR A 336 -22.91 -55.07 -10.93
N LEU A 337 -23.94 -55.36 -11.75
CA LEU A 337 -25.01 -54.42 -12.03
C LEU A 337 -25.94 -54.20 -10.83
N GLU A 338 -26.20 -55.23 -10.02
CA GLU A 338 -26.97 -55.12 -8.77
C GLU A 338 -26.20 -54.41 -7.65
N ALA A 339 -24.86 -54.49 -7.65
CA ALA A 339 -23.99 -53.79 -6.71
C ALA A 339 -23.81 -52.28 -7.02
N ILE A 340 -24.26 -51.81 -8.18
CA ILE A 340 -24.23 -50.38 -8.54
C ILE A 340 -25.50 -49.71 -8.00
N PRO A 341 -25.40 -48.70 -7.10
CA PRO A 341 -26.56 -47.99 -6.56
C PRO A 341 -27.09 -46.88 -7.50
N ASP A 342 -26.34 -46.56 -8.57
CA ASP A 342 -26.67 -45.54 -9.55
C ASP A 342 -27.84 -45.96 -10.46
N LEU A 343 -28.53 -44.99 -11.07
CA LEU A 343 -29.56 -45.26 -12.06
C LEU A 343 -28.92 -45.58 -13.42
N LEU A 344 -29.36 -46.63 -14.10
CA LEU A 344 -28.82 -47.04 -15.40
C LEU A 344 -29.93 -47.15 -16.45
N PHE A 345 -29.73 -46.50 -17.60
CA PHE A 345 -30.67 -46.44 -18.71
C PHE A 345 -29.99 -46.85 -20.02
N GLU A 346 -30.72 -47.55 -20.89
CA GLU A 346 -30.30 -47.76 -22.29
C GLU A 346 -31.10 -46.80 -23.18
N LEU A 347 -30.42 -45.94 -23.95
CA LEU A 347 -31.01 -44.88 -24.77
C LEU A 347 -30.67 -45.04 -26.27
N ASP A 348 -31.52 -44.51 -27.16
CA ASP A 348 -31.21 -44.33 -28.59
C ASP A 348 -30.59 -42.95 -28.91
N LEU A 349 -30.19 -42.72 -30.18
CA LEU A 349 -29.70 -41.43 -30.69
C LEU A 349 -30.68 -40.26 -30.58
N HIS A 350 -31.97 -40.53 -30.33
CA HIS A 350 -33.02 -39.54 -30.16
C HIS A 350 -33.39 -39.33 -28.68
N GLY A 351 -32.66 -39.97 -27.76
CA GLY A 351 -32.91 -39.89 -26.33
C GLY A 351 -34.14 -40.66 -25.86
N ARG A 352 -34.59 -41.69 -26.59
CA ARG A 352 -35.68 -42.58 -26.17
C ARG A 352 -35.18 -43.63 -25.18
N TYR A 353 -35.91 -43.85 -24.09
CA TYR A 353 -35.60 -44.92 -23.13
C TYR A 353 -35.97 -46.31 -23.68
N LEU A 354 -34.99 -47.21 -23.73
CA LEU A 354 -35.09 -48.58 -24.23
C LEU A 354 -35.02 -49.63 -23.09
N ASP A 355 -34.18 -49.41 -22.08
CA ASP A 355 -34.15 -50.15 -20.80
C ASP A 355 -33.96 -49.14 -19.64
N CYS A 356 -34.38 -49.52 -18.44
CA CYS A 356 -34.37 -48.69 -17.24
C CYS A 356 -34.17 -49.56 -16.00
N ARG A 357 -33.02 -49.42 -15.33
CA ARG A 357 -32.63 -50.16 -14.13
C ARG A 357 -32.38 -49.18 -12.99
N ALA A 358 -33.14 -49.34 -11.91
CA ALA A 358 -33.11 -48.44 -10.77
C ALA A 358 -33.33 -49.23 -9.48
N THR A 359 -32.31 -49.28 -8.63
CA THR A 359 -32.41 -49.85 -7.28
C THR A 359 -33.20 -48.91 -6.35
N ARG A 360 -33.24 -47.61 -6.65
CA ARG A 360 -34.06 -46.57 -5.99
C ARG A 360 -35.06 -45.94 -6.96
N ASN A 361 -36.32 -46.36 -6.91
CA ASN A 361 -37.40 -45.81 -7.75
C ASN A 361 -37.82 -44.38 -7.36
N ASP A 362 -37.50 -43.94 -6.14
CA ASP A 362 -37.72 -42.59 -5.60
C ASP A 362 -36.79 -41.52 -6.22
N LEU A 363 -35.72 -41.94 -6.90
CA LEU A 363 -34.85 -41.06 -7.69
C LEU A 363 -35.29 -40.93 -9.17
N LEU A 364 -36.30 -41.67 -9.62
CA LEU A 364 -36.75 -41.59 -11.01
C LEU A 364 -37.68 -40.39 -11.22
N VAL A 365 -37.43 -39.61 -12.28
CA VAL A 365 -38.28 -38.47 -12.68
C VAL A 365 -39.70 -38.91 -13.04
N ALA A 366 -39.87 -40.13 -13.55
CA ALA A 366 -41.15 -40.77 -13.79
C ALA A 366 -41.06 -42.30 -13.54
N PRO A 367 -42.17 -43.00 -13.24
CA PRO A 367 -42.16 -44.46 -13.09
C PRO A 367 -41.65 -45.18 -14.36
N PRO A 368 -40.99 -46.34 -14.26
CA PRO A 368 -40.39 -47.02 -15.42
C PRO A 368 -41.33 -47.23 -16.61
N GLY A 369 -42.60 -47.60 -16.36
CA GLY A 369 -43.64 -47.74 -17.40
C GLY A 369 -44.13 -46.44 -18.06
N LYS A 370 -43.60 -45.27 -17.64
CA LYS A 370 -43.73 -43.98 -18.32
C LYS A 370 -42.41 -43.45 -18.89
N LEU A 371 -41.27 -44.01 -18.48
CA LEU A 371 -39.96 -43.71 -19.10
C LEU A 371 -39.82 -44.50 -20.41
N LEU A 372 -39.94 -45.83 -20.33
CA LEU A 372 -39.74 -46.74 -21.46
C LEU A 372 -40.61 -46.37 -22.67
N GLY A 373 -39.98 -46.23 -23.84
CA GLY A 373 -40.62 -45.85 -25.09
C GLY A 373 -40.78 -44.35 -25.33
N ASN A 374 -40.66 -43.49 -24.30
CA ASN A 374 -40.71 -42.02 -24.42
C ASN A 374 -39.29 -41.42 -24.54
N THR A 375 -39.19 -40.16 -25.00
CA THR A 375 -37.91 -39.43 -25.07
C THR A 375 -37.64 -38.65 -23.79
N VAL A 376 -36.38 -38.25 -23.58
CA VAL A 376 -35.98 -37.36 -22.47
C VAL A 376 -36.82 -36.07 -22.41
N PHE A 377 -37.20 -35.49 -23.55
CA PHE A 377 -38.03 -34.28 -23.60
C PHE A 377 -39.49 -34.51 -23.16
N ASP A 378 -39.99 -35.74 -23.24
CA ASP A 378 -41.36 -36.09 -22.83
C ASP A 378 -41.47 -36.32 -21.31
N VAL A 379 -40.35 -36.55 -20.61
CA VAL A 379 -40.32 -37.03 -19.22
C VAL A 379 -39.55 -36.15 -18.23
N MET A 380 -38.73 -35.18 -18.69
CA MET A 380 -38.02 -34.25 -17.81
C MET A 380 -38.01 -32.81 -18.37
N PRO A 381 -37.72 -31.79 -17.54
CA PRO A 381 -37.68 -30.39 -17.97
C PRO A 381 -36.74 -30.14 -19.16
N ALA A 382 -37.13 -29.25 -20.08
CA ALA A 382 -36.45 -29.07 -21.36
C ALA A 382 -34.98 -28.64 -21.25
N ASN A 383 -34.59 -27.93 -20.19
CA ASN A 383 -33.19 -27.60 -19.88
C ASN A 383 -32.38 -28.85 -19.51
N ALA A 384 -32.92 -29.72 -18.65
CA ALA A 384 -32.31 -30.98 -18.28
C ALA A 384 -32.23 -31.95 -19.47
N ALA A 385 -33.32 -32.11 -20.22
CA ALA A 385 -33.35 -32.93 -21.43
C ALA A 385 -32.34 -32.47 -22.50
N SER A 386 -32.14 -31.16 -22.65
CA SER A 386 -31.13 -30.60 -23.56
C SER A 386 -29.70 -30.95 -23.14
N LEU A 387 -29.40 -30.99 -21.83
CA LEU A 387 -28.11 -31.44 -21.32
C LEU A 387 -27.89 -32.93 -21.59
N VAL A 388 -28.86 -33.79 -21.29
CA VAL A 388 -28.76 -35.23 -21.60
C VAL A 388 -28.52 -35.48 -23.10
N MET A 389 -29.21 -34.73 -23.98
CA MET A 389 -28.99 -34.81 -25.43
C MET A 389 -27.63 -34.29 -25.89
N ALA A 390 -27.01 -33.35 -25.17
CA ALA A 390 -25.64 -32.93 -25.45
C ALA A 390 -24.64 -34.05 -25.06
N THR A 391 -24.75 -34.62 -23.86
CA THR A 391 -23.95 -35.76 -23.39
C THR A 391 -24.06 -36.97 -24.33
N LEU A 392 -25.26 -37.25 -24.85
CA LEU A 392 -25.50 -38.31 -25.86
C LEU A 392 -24.80 -38.03 -27.19
N ARG A 393 -24.80 -36.79 -27.69
CA ARG A 393 -24.09 -36.42 -28.93
C ARG A 393 -22.58 -36.53 -28.76
N GLU A 394 -22.04 -36.02 -27.66
CA GLU A 394 -20.63 -36.16 -27.34
C GLU A 394 -20.21 -37.64 -27.25
N ALA A 395 -21.00 -38.49 -26.58
CA ALA A 395 -20.76 -39.93 -26.55
C ALA A 395 -20.95 -40.61 -27.93
N SER A 396 -21.79 -40.06 -28.82
CA SER A 396 -21.93 -40.53 -30.21
C SER A 396 -20.69 -40.24 -31.05
N GLU A 397 -20.03 -39.10 -30.82
CA GLU A 397 -18.83 -38.67 -31.57
C GLU A 397 -17.55 -39.24 -30.97
N MET A 398 -17.33 -39.04 -29.66
CA MET A 398 -16.14 -39.44 -28.90
C MET A 398 -16.18 -40.89 -28.39
N GLY A 399 -17.32 -41.57 -28.48
CA GLY A 399 -17.54 -42.93 -27.96
C GLY A 399 -17.97 -42.99 -26.49
N SER A 400 -17.65 -41.96 -25.69
CA SER A 400 -18.17 -41.77 -24.34
C SER A 400 -18.12 -40.29 -23.91
N SER A 401 -18.93 -39.93 -22.92
CA SER A 401 -18.97 -38.61 -22.25
C SER A 401 -19.21 -38.82 -20.74
N HIS A 402 -18.63 -37.96 -19.91
CA HIS A 402 -18.65 -38.10 -18.44
C HIS A 402 -18.72 -36.73 -17.75
N GLY A 403 -19.30 -36.67 -16.56
CA GLY A 403 -19.24 -35.49 -15.69
C GLY A 403 -20.22 -34.36 -16.03
N THR A 404 -21.19 -34.59 -16.93
CA THR A 404 -22.30 -33.63 -17.12
C THR A 404 -23.16 -33.65 -15.85
N LEU A 405 -23.28 -32.51 -15.16
CA LEU A 405 -24.18 -32.34 -14.02
C LEU A 405 -25.55 -31.85 -14.47
N VAL A 406 -26.61 -32.47 -13.97
CA VAL A 406 -28.01 -32.09 -14.24
C VAL A 406 -28.79 -32.02 -12.93
N ARG A 407 -29.52 -30.92 -12.71
CA ARG A 407 -30.42 -30.77 -11.55
C ARG A 407 -31.85 -31.17 -11.93
N LEU A 408 -32.48 -32.01 -11.12
CA LEU A 408 -33.81 -32.57 -11.38
C LEU A 408 -34.66 -32.58 -10.12
N ALA A 409 -35.94 -32.19 -10.25
CA ALA A 409 -36.97 -32.53 -9.28
C ALA A 409 -37.35 -34.01 -9.44
N VAL A 410 -37.16 -34.79 -8.37
CA VAL A 410 -37.56 -36.20 -8.28
C VAL A 410 -38.43 -36.40 -7.02
N PRO A 411 -39.12 -37.54 -6.84
CA PRO A 411 -39.91 -37.79 -5.62
C PRO A 411 -39.11 -37.62 -4.31
N ALA A 412 -37.80 -37.83 -4.32
CA ALA A 412 -36.86 -37.58 -3.21
C ALA A 412 -36.34 -36.12 -3.08
N GLY A 413 -37.00 -35.15 -3.75
CA GLY A 413 -36.66 -33.71 -3.72
C GLY A 413 -35.94 -33.20 -4.99
N GLU A 414 -35.48 -31.95 -4.98
CA GLU A 414 -34.48 -31.48 -5.96
C GLU A 414 -33.15 -32.19 -5.68
N ARG A 415 -32.56 -32.80 -6.72
CA ARG A 415 -31.33 -33.59 -6.65
C ARG A 415 -30.38 -33.22 -7.79
N TRP A 416 -29.08 -33.36 -7.55
CA TRP A 416 -28.02 -33.25 -8.55
C TRP A 416 -27.60 -34.64 -9.02
N PHE A 417 -27.61 -34.84 -10.34
CA PHE A 417 -27.19 -36.08 -10.98
C PHE A 417 -25.95 -35.87 -11.84
N GLU A 418 -24.96 -36.73 -11.68
CA GLU A 418 -23.76 -36.82 -12.52
C GLU A 418 -23.97 -37.89 -13.60
N LEU A 419 -23.90 -37.47 -14.86
CA LEU A 419 -24.13 -38.35 -16.02
C LEU A 419 -22.81 -38.92 -16.56
N SER A 420 -22.84 -40.20 -16.90
CA SER A 420 -21.78 -40.89 -17.64
C SER A 420 -22.42 -41.74 -18.74
N VAL A 421 -22.01 -41.53 -20.00
CA VAL A 421 -22.66 -42.09 -21.19
C VAL A 421 -21.62 -42.79 -22.05
N ALA A 422 -21.85 -44.06 -22.40
CA ALA A 422 -20.98 -44.84 -23.26
C ALA A 422 -21.75 -45.43 -24.45
N ARG A 423 -21.17 -45.37 -25.66
CA ARG A 423 -21.78 -45.93 -26.88
C ARG A 423 -21.64 -47.45 -26.91
N LYS A 424 -22.78 -48.14 -26.89
CA LYS A 424 -22.88 -49.61 -26.94
C LYS A 424 -22.57 -50.09 -28.37
N LEU A 425 -21.65 -51.05 -28.51
CA LEU A 425 -21.32 -51.65 -29.81
C LEU A 425 -22.51 -52.48 -30.33
N THR A 426 -23.22 -51.98 -31.34
CA THR A 426 -24.30 -52.69 -32.03
C THR A 426 -23.83 -53.31 -33.36
N PRO A 427 -24.42 -54.44 -33.80
CA PRO A 427 -24.14 -55.03 -35.10
C PRO A 427 -24.50 -54.10 -36.27
N PRO A 428 -23.82 -54.19 -37.43
CA PRO A 428 -24.16 -53.38 -38.60
C PRO A 428 -25.59 -53.66 -39.06
N GLY A 429 -26.43 -52.62 -39.06
CA GLY A 429 -27.86 -52.71 -39.36
C GLY A 429 -28.80 -52.54 -38.16
N GLN A 430 -28.28 -52.32 -36.95
CA GLN A 430 -29.06 -51.81 -35.81
C GLN A 430 -28.72 -50.35 -35.50
N ASP A 431 -29.72 -49.61 -35.01
CA ASP A 431 -29.53 -48.25 -34.50
C ASP A 431 -28.52 -48.19 -33.36
N GLN A 432 -27.80 -47.07 -33.25
CA GLN A 432 -26.82 -46.89 -32.17
C GLN A 432 -27.54 -46.74 -30.83
N ARG A 433 -26.96 -47.36 -29.80
CA ARG A 433 -27.48 -47.31 -28.42
C ARG A 433 -26.42 -46.81 -27.46
N PHE A 434 -26.87 -46.25 -26.36
CA PHE A 434 -26.02 -45.69 -25.32
C PHE A 434 -26.43 -46.27 -23.97
N ILE A 435 -25.44 -46.58 -23.13
CA ILE A 435 -25.68 -46.84 -21.71
C ILE A 435 -25.40 -45.53 -21.00
N LEU A 436 -26.43 -44.98 -20.34
CA LEU A 436 -26.33 -43.80 -19.49
C LEU A 436 -26.44 -44.23 -18.02
N ILE A 437 -25.42 -43.91 -17.25
CA ILE A 437 -25.41 -43.98 -15.78
C ILE A 437 -25.70 -42.58 -15.25
N SER A 438 -26.58 -42.48 -14.26
CA SER A 438 -26.96 -41.25 -13.57
C SER A 438 -26.83 -41.46 -12.07
N ARG A 439 -25.80 -40.84 -11.48
CA ARG A 439 -25.44 -40.95 -10.06
C ARG A 439 -25.99 -39.76 -9.28
N ASP A 440 -26.69 -40.00 -8.18
CA ASP A 440 -27.02 -38.93 -7.22
C ASP A 440 -25.72 -38.44 -6.56
N VAL A 441 -25.34 -37.19 -6.81
CA VAL A 441 -24.17 -36.52 -6.23
C VAL A 441 -24.57 -35.36 -5.32
N SER A 442 -25.84 -35.26 -4.92
CA SER A 442 -26.39 -34.13 -4.16
C SER A 442 -25.63 -33.88 -2.86
N GLU A 443 -25.31 -34.93 -2.10
CA GLU A 443 -24.53 -34.85 -0.86
C GLU A 443 -23.09 -34.37 -1.10
N ARG A 444 -22.47 -34.76 -2.23
CA ARG A 444 -21.13 -34.29 -2.63
C ARG A 444 -21.15 -32.80 -2.99
N VAL A 445 -22.19 -32.34 -3.70
CA VAL A 445 -22.34 -30.92 -4.06
C VAL A 445 -22.62 -30.08 -2.82
N GLN A 446 -23.57 -30.50 -1.97
CA GLN A 446 -23.89 -29.80 -0.72
C GLN A 446 -22.69 -29.72 0.25
N ALA A 447 -21.93 -30.81 0.39
CA ALA A 447 -20.72 -30.80 1.20
C ALA A 447 -19.62 -29.91 0.60
N GLN A 448 -19.51 -29.81 -0.73
CA GLN A 448 -18.58 -28.87 -1.37
C GLN A 448 -19.00 -27.42 -1.12
N ASP A 449 -20.28 -27.09 -1.31
CA ASP A 449 -20.84 -25.75 -1.04
C ASP A 449 -20.64 -25.36 0.45
N GLU A 450 -20.85 -26.29 1.39
CA GLU A 450 -20.63 -26.08 2.83
C GLU A 450 -19.14 -25.93 3.19
N ILE A 451 -18.25 -26.72 2.59
CA ILE A 451 -16.79 -26.58 2.78
C ILE A 451 -16.30 -25.22 2.24
N GLU A 452 -16.78 -24.78 1.08
CA GLU A 452 -16.45 -23.46 0.54
C GLU A 452 -17.01 -22.34 1.42
N TRP A 453 -18.23 -22.47 1.95
CA TRP A 453 -18.77 -21.49 2.89
C TRP A 453 -17.95 -21.40 4.19
N LEU A 454 -17.62 -22.55 4.81
CA LEU A 454 -16.83 -22.61 6.04
C LEU A 454 -15.38 -22.13 5.84
N ALA A 455 -14.85 -22.19 4.61
CA ALA A 455 -13.53 -21.61 4.30
C ALA A 455 -13.51 -20.08 4.42
N PHE A 456 -14.64 -19.38 4.25
CA PHE A 456 -14.71 -17.92 4.25
C PHE A 456 -15.54 -17.29 5.39
N TYR A 457 -16.41 -18.04 6.07
CA TYR A 457 -17.34 -17.51 7.10
C TYR A 457 -17.23 -18.23 8.45
N ASP A 458 -17.46 -17.49 9.55
CA ASP A 458 -17.63 -18.04 10.89
C ASP A 458 -19.02 -18.69 11.04
N ALA A 459 -19.04 -19.99 11.38
CA ALA A 459 -20.27 -20.77 11.50
C ALA A 459 -21.25 -20.25 12.57
N LEU A 460 -20.77 -19.54 13.60
CA LEU A 460 -21.62 -19.05 14.69
C LEU A 460 -22.33 -17.72 14.34
N THR A 461 -21.58 -16.74 13.83
CA THR A 461 -22.09 -15.37 13.55
C THR A 461 -22.44 -15.13 12.09
N GLN A 462 -22.03 -16.02 11.18
CA GLN A 462 -22.13 -15.86 9.72
C GLN A 462 -21.40 -14.61 9.20
N LEU A 463 -20.45 -14.06 9.97
CA LEU A 463 -19.54 -13.02 9.52
C LEU A 463 -18.36 -13.64 8.74
N PRO A 464 -17.75 -12.90 7.81
CA PRO A 464 -16.40 -13.19 7.30
C PRO A 464 -15.44 -13.65 8.40
N ASN A 465 -14.72 -14.74 8.14
CA ASN A 465 -13.67 -15.23 9.02
C ASN A 465 -12.33 -14.50 8.76
N ARG A 466 -11.27 -14.84 9.51
CA ARG A 466 -9.92 -14.27 9.35
C ARG A 466 -9.37 -14.38 7.91
N HIS A 467 -9.67 -15.46 7.17
CA HIS A 467 -9.20 -15.64 5.79
C HIS A 467 -9.88 -14.65 4.83
N GLN A 468 -11.20 -14.54 4.92
CA GLN A 468 -11.97 -13.61 4.09
C GLN A 468 -11.68 -12.14 4.42
N LEU A 469 -11.40 -11.82 5.69
CA LEU A 469 -10.93 -10.48 6.08
C LEU A 469 -9.58 -10.14 5.45
N THR A 470 -8.58 -11.02 5.53
CA THR A 470 -7.23 -10.75 5.00
C THR A 470 -7.26 -10.48 3.49
N ASP A 471 -8.09 -11.20 2.74
CA ASP A 471 -8.26 -10.92 1.30
C ASP A 471 -8.94 -9.56 1.05
N ARG A 472 -10.00 -9.23 1.81
CA ARG A 472 -10.64 -7.91 1.76
C ARG A 472 -9.66 -6.77 2.10
N LEU A 473 -8.84 -6.93 3.14
CA LEU A 473 -7.83 -5.95 3.55
C LEU A 473 -6.76 -5.75 2.47
N ARG A 474 -6.32 -6.81 1.79
CA ARG A 474 -5.43 -6.70 0.62
C ARG A 474 -6.05 -5.90 -0.52
N GLN A 475 -7.34 -6.12 -0.80
CA GLN A 475 -8.08 -5.36 -1.82
C GLN A 475 -8.22 -3.88 -1.41
N ALA A 476 -8.55 -3.59 -0.15
CA ALA A 476 -8.66 -2.25 0.41
C ALA A 476 -7.34 -1.47 0.36
N LEU A 477 -6.21 -2.10 0.71
CA LEU A 477 -4.87 -1.51 0.60
C LEU A 477 -4.50 -1.15 -0.85
N ALA A 478 -4.91 -2.00 -1.81
CA ALA A 478 -4.75 -1.70 -3.24
C ALA A 478 -5.74 -0.63 -3.74
N ALA A 479 -6.90 -0.45 -3.09
CA ALA A 479 -7.89 0.58 -3.43
C ALA A 479 -7.48 1.96 -2.87
N SER A 480 -7.12 2.05 -1.58
CA SER A 480 -6.67 3.26 -0.90
C SER A 480 -5.50 3.93 -1.63
N HIS A 481 -4.50 3.13 -2.04
CA HIS A 481 -3.36 3.62 -2.83
C HIS A 481 -3.77 4.26 -4.16
N ARG A 482 -4.73 3.66 -4.87
CA ARG A 482 -5.18 4.14 -6.19
C ARG A 482 -6.11 5.35 -6.11
N ARG A 483 -6.81 5.54 -4.99
CA ARG A 483 -7.73 6.66 -4.76
C ARG A 483 -7.11 7.84 -4.01
N ASN A 484 -5.93 7.67 -3.41
CA ASN A 484 -5.31 8.62 -2.48
C ASN A 484 -6.26 8.97 -1.31
N ARG A 485 -6.83 7.94 -0.69
CA ARG A 485 -7.78 8.02 0.45
C ARG A 485 -7.39 6.99 1.50
N HIS A 486 -7.59 7.30 2.77
CA HIS A 486 -7.30 6.36 3.87
C HIS A 486 -8.36 5.27 3.99
N GLY A 487 -8.01 4.20 4.69
CA GLY A 487 -8.95 3.29 5.36
C GLY A 487 -8.57 3.15 6.83
N ALA A 488 -9.41 2.45 7.60
CA ALA A 488 -9.16 2.16 9.01
C ALA A 488 -9.49 0.71 9.35
N LEU A 489 -8.69 0.11 10.22
CA LEU A 489 -8.91 -1.21 10.78
C LEU A 489 -9.18 -1.06 12.29
N LEU A 490 -10.42 -1.35 12.70
CA LEU A 490 -10.91 -1.30 14.07
C LEU A 490 -10.95 -2.74 14.60
N PHE A 491 -10.00 -3.10 15.46
CA PHE A 491 -10.00 -4.36 16.19
C PHE A 491 -10.84 -4.18 17.46
N ILE A 492 -11.74 -5.11 17.74
CA ILE A 492 -12.75 -5.02 18.80
C ILE A 492 -12.67 -6.30 19.63
N ASP A 493 -12.55 -6.14 20.94
CA ASP A 493 -12.46 -7.24 21.89
C ASP A 493 -13.50 -7.04 23.00
N LEU A 494 -14.28 -8.08 23.30
CA LEU A 494 -15.38 -8.02 24.25
C LEU A 494 -14.88 -8.19 25.69
N ASP A 495 -14.99 -7.11 26.47
CA ASP A 495 -14.45 -7.04 27.82
C ASP A 495 -15.07 -8.12 28.74
N ASP A 496 -14.19 -8.86 29.41
CA ASP A 496 -14.52 -9.90 30.40
C ASP A 496 -15.49 -11.00 29.88
N PHE A 497 -15.57 -11.22 28.55
CA PHE A 497 -16.38 -12.28 27.91
C PHE A 497 -16.06 -13.69 28.43
N LYS A 498 -14.80 -13.95 28.80
CA LYS A 498 -14.43 -15.18 29.52
C LYS A 498 -15.23 -15.37 30.81
N THR A 499 -15.40 -14.31 31.61
CA THR A 499 -16.18 -14.33 32.86
C THR A 499 -17.66 -14.59 32.60
N LEU A 500 -18.22 -14.09 31.49
CA LEU A 500 -19.58 -14.44 31.05
C LEU A 500 -19.71 -15.95 30.78
N ASN A 501 -18.77 -16.54 30.03
CA ASN A 501 -18.75 -17.99 29.78
C ASN A 501 -18.60 -18.82 31.07
N GLU A 502 -17.68 -18.43 31.96
CA GLU A 502 -17.47 -19.13 33.24
C GLU A 502 -18.67 -19.01 34.20
N THR A 503 -19.44 -17.92 34.13
CA THR A 503 -20.58 -17.64 35.02
C THR A 503 -21.93 -18.14 34.47
N LYS A 504 -22.10 -18.19 33.14
CA LYS A 504 -23.39 -18.46 32.47
C LYS A 504 -23.36 -19.61 31.45
N GLY A 505 -22.18 -20.17 31.17
CA GLY A 505 -21.96 -21.24 30.20
C GLY A 505 -21.91 -20.76 28.75
N HIS A 506 -21.29 -21.56 27.88
CA HIS A 506 -21.02 -21.20 26.49
C HIS A 506 -22.27 -20.81 25.67
N ALA A 507 -23.42 -21.44 25.93
CA ALA A 507 -24.67 -21.08 25.24
C ALA A 507 -25.10 -19.62 25.48
N ALA A 508 -24.75 -19.01 26.61
CA ALA A 508 -24.99 -17.58 26.84
C ALA A 508 -23.95 -16.70 26.12
N GLY A 509 -22.69 -17.13 26.07
CA GLY A 509 -21.64 -16.49 25.28
C GLY A 509 -21.95 -16.49 23.78
N ASP A 510 -22.41 -17.62 23.25
CA ASP A 510 -22.81 -17.79 21.84
C ASP A 510 -23.98 -16.88 21.44
N LEU A 511 -24.94 -16.66 22.34
CA LEU A 511 -26.01 -15.69 22.13
C LEU A 511 -25.48 -14.25 22.13
N PHE A 512 -24.54 -13.93 23.03
CA PHE A 512 -23.94 -12.60 23.10
C PHE A 512 -23.09 -12.27 21.86
N LEU A 513 -22.31 -13.25 21.36
CA LEU A 513 -21.54 -13.11 20.12
C LEU A 513 -22.43 -12.84 18.89
N LYS A 514 -23.62 -13.47 18.83
CA LYS A 514 -24.61 -13.23 17.78
C LYS A 514 -25.25 -11.84 17.88
N GLU A 515 -25.61 -11.44 19.09
CA GLU A 515 -26.14 -10.09 19.37
C GLU A 515 -25.12 -9.00 18.99
N VAL A 516 -23.84 -9.17 19.34
CA VAL A 516 -22.75 -8.28 18.94
C VAL A 516 -22.60 -8.24 17.43
N ALA A 517 -22.64 -9.39 16.74
CA ALA A 517 -22.55 -9.43 15.27
C ALA A 517 -23.67 -8.63 14.59
N GLU A 518 -24.92 -8.70 15.08
CA GLU A 518 -26.04 -7.92 14.53
C GLU A 518 -25.96 -6.42 14.90
N ARG A 519 -25.43 -6.08 16.07
CA ARG A 519 -25.16 -4.67 16.45
C ARG A 519 -24.08 -4.04 15.59
N LEU A 520 -23.06 -4.79 15.22
CA LEU A 520 -22.06 -4.37 14.23
C LEU A 520 -22.71 -4.21 12.85
N ARG A 521 -23.45 -5.22 12.35
CA ARG A 521 -24.16 -5.17 11.05
C ARG A 521 -25.08 -3.95 10.92
N SER A 522 -25.91 -3.70 11.93
CA SER A 522 -26.83 -2.55 11.96
C SER A 522 -26.14 -1.18 12.17
N SER A 523 -24.87 -1.17 12.59
CA SER A 523 -24.09 0.06 12.77
C SER A 523 -23.31 0.48 11.53
N MET A 524 -22.96 -0.45 10.64
CA MET A 524 -22.07 -0.21 9.48
C MET A 524 -22.82 0.15 8.18
N ARG A 525 -22.07 0.55 7.15
CA ARG A 525 -22.53 0.72 5.77
C ARG A 525 -22.39 -0.60 4.98
N ALA A 526 -22.95 -0.64 3.77
CA ALA A 526 -22.85 -1.80 2.88
C ALA A 526 -21.42 -2.04 2.33
N ASP A 527 -20.58 -1.01 2.30
CA ASP A 527 -19.19 -1.08 1.82
C ASP A 527 -18.19 -1.45 2.94
N ASP A 528 -18.55 -1.25 4.20
CA ASP A 528 -17.69 -1.57 5.35
C ASP A 528 -17.65 -3.10 5.57
N THR A 529 -16.48 -3.67 5.83
CA THR A 529 -16.33 -5.11 6.07
C THR A 529 -16.29 -5.42 7.57
N ILE A 530 -17.18 -6.30 8.04
CA ILE A 530 -17.19 -6.83 9.41
C ILE A 530 -16.70 -8.27 9.37
N ALA A 531 -15.84 -8.66 10.30
CA ALA A 531 -15.32 -10.02 10.44
C ALA A 531 -15.24 -10.45 11.91
N ARG A 532 -15.15 -11.77 12.13
CA ARG A 532 -14.83 -12.38 13.44
C ARG A 532 -13.60 -13.27 13.28
N LEU A 533 -12.59 -13.06 14.13
CA LEU A 533 -11.30 -13.77 14.01
C LEU A 533 -11.27 -15.07 14.82
N GLY A 534 -12.01 -15.11 15.93
CA GLY A 534 -12.11 -16.21 16.88
C GLY A 534 -12.53 -15.69 18.25
N GLY A 535 -13.07 -16.55 19.12
CA GLY A 535 -13.40 -16.17 20.50
C GLY A 535 -14.29 -14.90 20.59
N ASP A 536 -13.78 -13.91 21.31
CA ASP A 536 -14.28 -12.56 21.57
C ASP A 536 -13.78 -11.50 20.55
N GLU A 537 -12.90 -11.87 19.59
CA GLU A 537 -12.27 -10.95 18.63
C GLU A 537 -13.14 -10.69 17.39
N PHE A 538 -13.55 -9.43 17.21
CA PHE A 538 -14.18 -8.91 15.99
C PHE A 538 -13.27 -7.86 15.33
N VAL A 539 -13.41 -7.69 14.01
CA VAL A 539 -12.75 -6.59 13.28
C VAL A 539 -13.74 -5.92 12.35
N VAL A 540 -13.69 -4.59 12.33
CA VAL A 540 -14.36 -3.74 11.33
C VAL A 540 -13.29 -3.08 10.47
N MET A 541 -13.44 -3.14 9.15
CA MET A 541 -12.60 -2.44 8.18
C MET A 541 -13.44 -1.39 7.47
N LEU A 542 -13.01 -0.13 7.59
CA LEU A 542 -13.60 1.02 6.92
C LEU A 542 -12.77 1.37 5.69
N GLU A 543 -13.42 1.47 4.53
CA GLU A 543 -12.80 1.92 3.28
C GLU A 543 -13.18 3.36 2.95
N ASP A 544 -12.43 3.99 2.05
CA ASP A 544 -12.78 5.28 1.43
C ASP A 544 -13.01 6.43 2.45
N LEU A 545 -12.15 6.55 3.46
CA LEU A 545 -12.09 7.67 4.41
C LEU A 545 -11.46 8.92 3.77
N ASN A 546 -11.22 10.01 4.50
CA ASN A 546 -10.61 11.22 3.91
C ASN A 546 -9.18 10.96 3.36
N ALA A 547 -8.76 11.77 2.38
CA ALA A 547 -7.37 11.90 1.94
C ALA A 547 -6.47 12.54 3.01
N ASN A 548 -7.02 13.39 3.89
CA ASN A 548 -6.35 13.88 5.09
C ASN A 548 -6.36 12.81 6.20
N SER A 549 -5.22 12.57 6.84
CA SER A 549 -5.06 11.57 7.90
C SER A 549 -5.84 11.92 9.17
N GLU A 550 -5.84 13.18 9.59
CA GLU A 550 -6.54 13.59 10.84
C GLU A 550 -8.06 13.50 10.70
N GLU A 551 -8.59 13.85 9.53
CA GLU A 551 -10.02 13.71 9.23
C GLU A 551 -10.42 12.23 9.07
N ALA A 552 -9.55 11.39 8.49
CA ALA A 552 -9.75 9.95 8.48
C ALA A 552 -9.71 9.34 9.89
N ALA A 553 -8.85 9.86 10.77
CA ALA A 553 -8.79 9.49 12.18
C ALA A 553 -10.11 9.83 12.89
N ALA A 554 -10.58 11.07 12.80
CA ALA A 554 -11.85 11.50 13.39
C ALA A 554 -13.07 10.73 12.83
N GLN A 555 -13.05 10.38 11.53
CA GLN A 555 -14.07 9.53 10.92
C GLN A 555 -14.05 8.10 11.51
N ALA A 556 -12.86 7.49 11.67
CA ALA A 556 -12.73 6.16 12.26
C ALA A 556 -13.08 6.14 13.76
N GLU A 557 -12.70 7.18 14.51
CA GLU A 557 -13.03 7.36 15.93
C GLU A 557 -14.53 7.46 16.14
N ALA A 558 -15.23 8.30 15.38
CA ALA A 558 -16.68 8.44 15.45
C ALA A 558 -17.44 7.13 15.14
N VAL A 559 -16.89 6.28 14.27
CA VAL A 559 -17.43 4.95 14.00
C VAL A 559 -17.11 3.97 15.13
N GLY A 560 -15.91 4.03 15.71
CA GLY A 560 -15.53 3.27 16.91
C GLY A 560 -16.43 3.58 18.10
N GLU A 561 -16.68 4.86 18.40
CA GLU A 561 -17.57 5.30 19.47
C GLU A 561 -19.02 4.88 19.22
N LYS A 562 -19.50 4.92 17.97
CA LYS A 562 -20.81 4.37 17.60
C LYS A 562 -20.91 2.88 17.90
N ILE A 563 -19.89 2.09 17.54
CA ILE A 563 -19.81 0.65 17.83
C ILE A 563 -19.81 0.42 19.35
N LEU A 564 -18.99 1.17 20.09
CA LEU A 564 -18.87 1.08 21.54
C LEU A 564 -20.22 1.31 22.23
N GLN A 565 -20.92 2.38 21.85
CA GLN A 565 -22.25 2.71 22.34
C GLN A 565 -23.30 1.62 22.01
N ALA A 566 -23.23 1.01 20.82
CA ALA A 566 -24.12 -0.07 20.42
C ALA A 566 -23.87 -1.37 21.21
N ILE A 567 -22.61 -1.74 21.47
CA ILE A 567 -22.26 -2.89 22.32
C ILE A 567 -22.72 -2.66 23.77
N ASN A 568 -22.54 -1.44 24.28
CA ASN A 568 -22.88 -1.06 25.66
C ASN A 568 -24.38 -1.07 26.00
N LEU A 569 -25.29 -1.31 25.05
CA LEU A 569 -26.71 -1.49 25.33
C LEU A 569 -26.96 -2.85 26.02
N PRO A 570 -27.90 -2.96 26.98
CA PRO A 570 -28.31 -4.27 27.52
C PRO A 570 -28.80 -5.24 26.43
N CYS A 571 -28.59 -6.53 26.64
CA CYS A 571 -29.00 -7.63 25.75
C CYS A 571 -29.67 -8.75 26.55
N GLN A 572 -30.56 -9.53 25.91
CA GLN A 572 -31.31 -10.61 26.55
C GLN A 572 -30.74 -11.99 26.17
N LEU A 573 -29.85 -12.51 27.01
CA LEU A 573 -29.22 -13.82 26.87
C LEU A 573 -30.15 -14.91 27.44
N GLY A 574 -31.22 -15.20 26.70
CA GLY A 574 -32.26 -16.16 27.10
C GLY A 574 -33.04 -15.66 28.33
N ALA A 575 -32.72 -16.22 29.51
CA ALA A 575 -33.36 -15.84 30.77
C ALA A 575 -32.67 -14.65 31.50
N TYR A 576 -31.49 -14.21 31.03
CA TYR A 576 -30.69 -13.20 31.71
C TYR A 576 -30.56 -11.92 30.87
N SER A 577 -30.69 -10.76 31.51
CA SER A 577 -30.19 -9.50 30.93
C SER A 577 -28.69 -9.40 31.21
N HIS A 578 -27.90 -9.05 30.21
CA HIS A 578 -26.46 -8.79 30.32
C HIS A 578 -26.13 -7.47 29.63
N GLN A 579 -25.13 -6.75 30.16
CA GLN A 579 -24.58 -5.55 29.55
C GLN A 579 -23.06 -5.77 29.51
N GLY A 580 -22.52 -5.97 28.32
CA GLY A 580 -21.07 -6.08 28.10
C GLY A 580 -20.50 -4.74 27.65
N THR A 581 -19.18 -4.64 27.65
CA THR A 581 -18.44 -3.52 27.05
C THR A 581 -17.40 -4.05 26.07
N ALA A 582 -16.73 -3.16 25.32
CA ALA A 582 -15.64 -3.55 24.43
C ALA A 582 -14.44 -2.61 24.52
N SER A 583 -13.25 -3.17 24.30
CA SER A 583 -12.03 -2.40 24.08
C SER A 583 -11.73 -2.36 22.59
N ILE A 584 -11.59 -1.16 22.01
CA ILE A 584 -11.46 -0.95 20.55
C ILE A 584 -10.12 -0.30 20.23
N GLY A 585 -9.36 -0.91 19.32
CA GLY A 585 -8.07 -0.44 18.84
C GLY A 585 -8.10 -0.11 17.35
N ILE A 586 -7.65 1.08 16.97
CA ILE A 586 -7.70 1.58 15.59
C ILE A 586 -6.29 1.72 15.00
N SER A 587 -6.09 1.16 13.81
CA SER A 587 -4.96 1.51 12.92
C SER A 587 -5.51 2.10 11.61
N LEU A 588 -5.08 3.30 11.25
CA LEU A 588 -5.29 3.83 9.89
C LEU A 588 -4.35 3.14 8.91
N PHE A 589 -4.69 3.19 7.62
CA PHE A 589 -3.82 2.77 6.52
C PHE A 589 -4.02 3.61 5.25
N SER A 590 -2.96 3.78 4.46
CA SER A 590 -3.01 4.44 3.15
C SER A 590 -2.03 3.80 2.16
N GLY A 591 -2.43 2.67 1.58
CA GLY A 591 -1.69 2.00 0.52
C GLY A 591 -0.63 1.00 0.98
N GLN A 592 0.34 0.71 0.12
CA GLN A 592 1.17 -0.50 0.19
C GLN A 592 2.46 -0.37 1.02
N ALA A 593 2.54 0.56 1.96
CA ALA A 593 3.70 0.66 2.87
C ALA A 593 3.72 -0.45 3.94
N GLU A 594 2.58 -1.13 4.17
CA GLU A 594 2.33 -1.94 5.36
C GLU A 594 1.62 -3.25 4.97
N SER A 595 1.89 -4.34 5.69
CA SER A 595 1.28 -5.65 5.45
C SER A 595 -0.02 -5.84 6.24
N GLU A 596 -0.86 -6.77 5.77
CA GLU A 596 -2.13 -7.13 6.39
C GLU A 596 -1.93 -7.60 7.84
N GLU A 597 -0.85 -8.35 8.10
CA GLU A 597 -0.48 -8.85 9.44
C GLU A 597 -0.03 -7.73 10.39
N GLU A 598 0.76 -6.76 9.89
CA GLU A 598 1.24 -5.64 10.71
C GLU A 598 0.08 -4.70 11.09
N LEU A 599 -0.86 -4.45 10.18
CA LEU A 599 -2.06 -3.65 10.49
C LEU A 599 -2.96 -4.30 11.54
N LEU A 600 -3.20 -5.61 11.44
CA LEU A 600 -3.92 -6.38 12.46
C LEU A 600 -3.22 -6.30 13.82
N LYS A 601 -1.90 -6.53 13.85
CA LYS A 601 -1.06 -6.47 15.05
C LYS A 601 -1.01 -5.07 15.69
N ARG A 602 -1.07 -4.00 14.89
CA ARG A 602 -1.15 -2.62 15.40
C ARG A 602 -2.49 -2.31 16.04
N ALA A 603 -3.59 -2.71 15.39
CA ALA A 603 -4.94 -2.52 15.93
C ALA A 603 -5.13 -3.33 17.24
N ASP A 604 -4.68 -4.59 17.29
CA ASP A 604 -4.58 -5.40 18.52
C ASP A 604 -3.73 -4.70 19.62
N SER A 605 -2.55 -4.20 19.25
CA SER A 605 -1.70 -3.42 20.19
C SER A 605 -2.41 -2.17 20.75
N ALA A 606 -3.37 -1.60 20.02
CA ALA A 606 -4.20 -0.49 20.49
C ALA A 606 -5.39 -0.97 21.37
N VAL A 607 -5.98 -2.14 21.11
CA VAL A 607 -6.94 -2.80 22.03
C VAL A 607 -6.28 -3.05 23.40
N TYR A 608 -5.04 -3.54 23.42
CA TYR A 608 -4.29 -3.71 24.67
C TYR A 608 -4.16 -2.39 25.45
N ARG A 609 -3.86 -1.28 24.76
CA ARG A 609 -3.82 0.05 25.40
C ARG A 609 -5.18 0.43 25.98
N ALA A 610 -6.28 0.27 25.24
CA ALA A 610 -7.64 0.54 25.72
C ALA A 610 -7.98 -0.28 26.97
N LYS A 611 -7.66 -1.58 26.98
CA LYS A 611 -7.80 -2.46 28.15
C LYS A 611 -7.02 -1.96 29.36
N THR A 612 -5.76 -1.52 29.18
CA THR A 612 -4.95 -0.96 30.28
C THR A 612 -5.38 0.43 30.73
N ALA A 613 -6.01 1.21 29.86
CA ALA A 613 -6.48 2.57 30.14
C ALA A 613 -7.83 2.62 30.88
N GLY A 614 -8.52 1.49 31.01
CA GLY A 614 -9.78 1.38 31.74
C GLY A 614 -10.79 0.36 31.18
N ARG A 615 -10.54 -0.21 29.99
CA ARG A 615 -11.55 -0.87 29.12
C ARG A 615 -12.64 0.11 28.64
N ASN A 616 -13.63 -0.39 27.88
CA ASN A 616 -14.78 0.37 27.40
C ASN A 616 -14.39 1.70 26.71
N ALA A 617 -13.46 1.63 25.76
CA ALA A 617 -12.86 2.81 25.13
C ALA A 617 -12.28 2.51 23.73
N VAL A 618 -12.26 3.54 22.88
CA VAL A 618 -11.56 3.57 21.59
C VAL A 618 -10.14 4.13 21.78
N ARG A 619 -9.11 3.52 21.18
CA ARG A 619 -7.74 4.07 21.13
C ARG A 619 -7.04 3.81 19.80
N PHE A 620 -6.19 4.73 19.37
CA PHE A 620 -5.33 4.57 18.19
C PHE A 620 -3.99 3.89 18.52
N PHE A 621 -3.45 3.17 17.53
CA PHE A 621 -2.10 2.63 17.58
C PHE A 621 -1.02 3.74 17.58
N ASP A 622 -1.26 4.80 16.80
CA ASP A 622 -0.35 5.94 16.71
C ASP A 622 -0.58 6.92 17.88
N PRO A 623 0.43 7.16 18.76
CA PRO A 623 0.29 8.09 19.87
C PRO A 623 0.14 9.57 19.45
N GLU A 624 0.66 9.96 18.28
CA GLU A 624 0.57 11.34 17.78
C GLU A 624 -0.86 11.61 17.29
N ILE A 625 -1.45 10.66 16.56
CA ILE A 625 -2.86 10.74 16.14
C ILE A 625 -3.80 10.76 17.36
N GLN A 626 -3.56 9.90 18.36
CA GLN A 626 -4.32 9.92 19.62
C GLN A 626 -4.23 11.27 20.33
N ALA A 627 -3.01 11.84 20.45
CA ALA A 627 -2.80 13.13 21.10
C ALA A 627 -3.45 14.29 20.33
N ASN A 628 -3.42 14.28 18.99
CA ASN A 628 -4.06 15.31 18.16
C ASN A 628 -5.58 15.27 18.28
N LEU A 629 -6.21 14.08 18.31
CA LEU A 629 -7.65 13.94 18.53
C LEU A 629 -8.08 14.38 19.94
N GLU A 630 -7.32 14.02 20.98
CA GLU A 630 -7.57 14.47 22.35
C GLU A 630 -7.41 16.00 22.48
N ALA A 631 -6.36 16.57 21.89
CA ALA A 631 -6.13 18.01 21.87
C ALA A 631 -7.22 18.77 21.10
N ARG A 632 -7.66 18.24 19.95
CA ARG A 632 -8.75 18.80 19.12
C ARG A 632 -10.09 18.76 19.85
N THR A 633 -10.40 17.68 20.55
CA THR A 633 -11.60 17.53 21.38
C THR A 633 -11.60 18.49 22.58
N SER A 634 -10.45 18.65 23.25
CA SER A 634 -10.29 19.65 24.32
C SER A 634 -10.48 21.07 23.78
N LEU A 635 -9.87 21.39 22.62
CA LEU A 635 -9.98 22.69 21.98
C LEU A 635 -11.42 23.02 21.56
N GLU A 636 -12.23 22.04 21.16
CA GLU A 636 -13.66 22.25 20.89
C GLU A 636 -14.42 22.59 22.18
N ALA A 637 -14.19 21.83 23.25
CA ALA A 637 -14.82 22.07 24.55
C ALA A 637 -14.37 23.41 25.17
N GLU A 638 -13.15 23.86 24.89
CA GLU A 638 -12.63 25.20 25.20
C GLU A 638 -13.33 26.27 24.34
N LEU A 639 -13.47 26.07 23.03
CA LEU A 639 -14.08 27.04 22.11
C LEU A 639 -15.58 27.25 22.39
N ARG A 640 -16.32 26.17 22.69
CA ARG A 640 -17.72 26.25 23.14
C ARG A 640 -17.87 27.13 24.39
N ARG A 641 -16.93 27.00 25.35
CA ARG A 641 -16.89 27.83 26.56
C ARG A 641 -16.43 29.26 26.27
N ALA A 642 -15.48 29.45 25.35
CA ALA A 642 -14.93 30.76 25.00
C ALA A 642 -16.00 31.72 24.48
N LEU A 643 -16.91 31.23 23.63
CA LEU A 643 -18.05 32.00 23.14
C LEU A 643 -19.01 32.40 24.28
N SER A 644 -19.40 31.47 25.16
CA SER A 644 -20.28 31.76 26.29
C SER A 644 -19.65 32.68 27.35
N SER A 645 -18.32 32.68 27.44
CA SER A 645 -17.54 33.43 28.44
C SER A 645 -16.89 34.71 27.87
N GLN A 646 -17.30 35.15 26.68
CA GLN A 646 -16.81 36.38 26.02
C GLN A 646 -15.27 36.45 25.89
N GLN A 647 -14.62 35.31 25.65
CA GLN A 647 -13.15 35.23 25.47
C GLN A 647 -12.69 35.51 24.03
N LEU A 648 -13.62 35.66 23.10
CA LEU A 648 -13.32 36.05 21.71
C LEU A 648 -13.30 37.58 21.62
N CYS A 649 -12.39 38.13 20.83
CA CYS A 649 -12.29 39.57 20.56
C CYS A 649 -11.98 39.85 19.08
N LEU A 650 -12.28 41.06 18.62
CA LEU A 650 -11.95 41.52 17.27
C LEU A 650 -10.72 42.43 17.31
N TYR A 651 -9.75 42.15 16.45
CA TYR A 651 -8.63 43.03 16.14
C TYR A 651 -8.84 43.57 14.72
N TYR A 652 -8.40 44.79 14.47
CA TYR A 652 -8.66 45.54 13.24
C TYR A 652 -7.33 45.77 12.51
N GLN A 653 -7.22 45.36 11.24
CA GLN A 653 -6.05 45.66 10.40
C GLN A 653 -6.38 46.79 9.41
N PRO A 654 -5.56 47.86 9.30
CA PRO A 654 -5.88 49.00 8.45
C PRO A 654 -5.78 48.69 6.95
N GLN A 655 -6.82 49.10 6.22
CA GLN A 655 -6.85 49.17 4.77
C GLN A 655 -6.50 50.59 4.34
N ILE A 656 -5.42 50.75 3.57
CA ILE A 656 -4.80 52.05 3.28
C ILE A 656 -4.87 52.37 1.79
N SER A 657 -5.41 53.54 1.47
CA SER A 657 -5.45 54.16 0.15
C SER A 657 -4.24 55.09 -0.02
N GLN A 658 -3.65 55.07 -1.21
CA GLN A 658 -2.55 55.97 -1.61
C GLN A 658 -2.92 57.47 -1.46
N GLU A 659 -4.19 57.83 -1.64
CA GLU A 659 -4.65 59.21 -1.62
C GLU A 659 -5.23 59.63 -0.26
N ASN A 660 -5.98 58.73 0.38
CA ASN A 660 -6.82 59.07 1.54
C ASN A 660 -6.29 58.53 2.88
N GLY A 661 -5.18 57.78 2.90
CA GLY A 661 -4.70 57.10 4.10
C GLY A 661 -5.59 55.92 4.49
N ILE A 662 -5.77 55.67 5.78
CA ILE A 662 -6.61 54.58 6.27
C ILE A 662 -8.08 54.89 5.95
N PHE A 663 -8.72 54.07 5.11
CA PHE A 663 -10.13 54.22 4.70
C PHE A 663 -11.04 53.12 5.22
N GLY A 664 -10.47 52.07 5.82
CA GLY A 664 -11.22 50.96 6.38
C GLY A 664 -10.35 50.05 7.24
N ALA A 665 -11.00 49.00 7.76
CA ALA A 665 -10.40 47.99 8.63
C ALA A 665 -10.94 46.60 8.29
N GLU A 666 -10.08 45.59 8.25
CA GLU A 666 -10.54 44.20 8.30
C GLU A 666 -10.68 43.73 9.76
N ALA A 667 -11.87 43.25 10.11
CA ALA A 667 -12.20 42.75 11.45
C ALA A 667 -11.80 41.27 11.59
N LEU A 668 -10.62 41.06 12.18
CA LEU A 668 -9.98 39.77 12.33
C LEU A 668 -10.17 39.24 13.77
N ILE A 669 -10.92 38.13 13.89
CA ILE A 669 -11.18 37.48 15.17
C ILE A 669 -9.89 36.95 15.84
N ARG A 670 -9.83 37.05 17.17
CA ARG A 670 -8.75 36.58 18.04
C ARG A 670 -9.32 35.86 19.26
N TRP A 671 -8.57 34.90 19.79
CA TRP A 671 -8.95 34.13 20.98
C TRP A 671 -7.81 34.13 22.01
N PRO A 672 -7.77 35.13 22.91
CA PRO A 672 -6.94 35.08 24.12
C PRO A 672 -7.47 34.02 25.10
N HIS A 673 -6.92 32.80 25.02
CA HIS A 673 -7.25 31.72 25.94
C HIS A 673 -6.48 31.87 27.27
N PRO A 674 -7.15 31.78 28.44
CA PRO A 674 -6.52 32.07 29.74
C PRO A 674 -5.26 31.27 30.06
N GLU A 675 -5.17 30.02 29.59
CA GLU A 675 -4.06 29.11 29.89
C GLU A 675 -3.08 28.91 28.72
N ARG A 676 -3.52 29.17 27.48
CA ARG A 676 -2.74 28.89 26.25
C ARG A 676 -2.21 30.17 25.58
N GLY A 677 -2.58 31.35 26.06
CA GLY A 677 -2.28 32.62 25.39
C GLY A 677 -3.15 32.82 24.14
N MET A 678 -2.64 33.56 23.15
CA MET A 678 -3.39 33.86 21.93
C MET A 678 -3.42 32.65 20.99
N ILE A 679 -4.59 32.00 20.86
CA ILE A 679 -4.79 30.88 19.94
C ILE A 679 -4.99 31.42 18.52
N SER A 680 -4.31 30.82 17.54
CA SER A 680 -4.36 31.27 16.15
C SER A 680 -5.71 30.95 15.49
N PRO A 681 -6.31 31.86 14.71
CA PRO A 681 -7.50 31.55 13.89
C PRO A 681 -7.31 30.31 13.00
N ALA A 682 -6.11 30.07 12.47
CA ALA A 682 -5.79 28.89 11.67
C ALA A 682 -5.92 27.56 12.44
N GLN A 683 -5.97 27.59 13.78
CA GLN A 683 -6.18 26.40 14.62
C GLN A 683 -7.67 26.20 14.99
N PHE A 684 -8.40 27.29 15.29
CA PHE A 684 -9.76 27.17 15.82
C PHE A 684 -10.87 27.41 14.77
N ILE A 685 -10.61 28.11 13.66
CA ILE A 685 -11.62 28.34 12.62
C ILE A 685 -11.98 27.04 11.87
N PRO A 686 -11.03 26.19 11.40
CA PRO A 686 -11.39 24.92 10.77
C PRO A 686 -12.18 24.01 11.72
N LEU A 687 -11.77 23.95 12.99
CA LEU A 687 -12.50 23.22 14.03
C LEU A 687 -13.92 23.78 14.23
N ALA A 688 -14.10 25.10 14.20
CA ALA A 688 -15.40 25.74 14.27
C ALA A 688 -16.26 25.44 13.02
N GLU A 689 -15.66 25.35 11.84
CA GLU A 689 -16.35 25.03 10.59
C GLU A 689 -16.87 23.59 10.58
N ASP A 690 -16.05 22.61 10.98
CA ASP A 690 -16.42 21.21 11.08
C ASP A 690 -17.54 20.97 12.11
N THR A 691 -17.34 21.49 13.32
CA THR A 691 -18.28 21.34 14.46
C THR A 691 -19.54 22.19 14.32
N GLY A 692 -19.55 23.16 13.41
CA GLY A 692 -20.64 24.10 13.18
C GLY A 692 -20.65 25.31 14.12
N LEU A 693 -19.73 25.38 15.08
CA LEU A 693 -19.56 26.53 15.98
C LEU A 693 -19.22 27.83 15.24
N ILE A 694 -18.74 27.74 13.99
CA ILE A 694 -18.50 28.91 13.13
C ILE A 694 -19.76 29.74 12.88
N VAL A 695 -20.96 29.14 12.98
CA VAL A 695 -22.24 29.85 12.80
C VAL A 695 -22.49 30.85 13.93
N PRO A 696 -22.61 30.43 15.21
CA PRO A 696 -22.81 31.37 16.31
C PRO A 696 -21.58 32.26 16.57
N ILE A 697 -20.36 31.81 16.26
CA ILE A 697 -19.17 32.68 16.26
C ILE A 697 -19.31 33.79 15.21
N GLY A 698 -19.73 33.46 13.98
CA GLY A 698 -19.94 34.44 12.91
C GLY A 698 -21.00 35.49 13.21
N GLN A 699 -22.12 35.06 13.82
CA GLN A 699 -23.12 36.00 14.32
C GLN A 699 -22.51 36.96 15.34
N TRP A 700 -21.77 36.46 16.33
CA TRP A 700 -21.08 37.29 17.32
C TRP A 700 -20.04 38.25 16.70
N VAL A 701 -19.30 37.82 15.65
CA VAL A 701 -18.38 38.69 14.89
C VAL A 701 -19.15 39.82 14.21
N LEU A 702 -20.25 39.51 13.50
CA LEU A 702 -21.08 40.50 12.82
C LEU A 702 -21.71 41.50 13.81
N GLU A 703 -22.22 41.02 14.94
CA GLU A 703 -22.78 41.86 16.02
C GLU A 703 -21.72 42.79 16.61
N THR A 704 -20.52 42.28 16.89
CA THR A 704 -19.42 43.07 17.46
C THR A 704 -18.86 44.08 16.45
N ALA A 705 -18.72 43.71 15.18
CA ALA A 705 -18.25 44.60 14.12
C ALA A 705 -19.27 45.73 13.83
N CYS A 706 -20.57 45.42 13.82
CA CYS A 706 -21.62 46.44 13.67
C CYS A 706 -21.70 47.36 14.90
N ALA A 707 -21.50 46.84 16.12
CA ALA A 707 -21.38 47.66 17.31
C ALA A 707 -20.17 48.63 17.24
N GLN A 708 -19.01 48.15 16.78
CA GLN A 708 -17.83 49.01 16.59
C GLN A 708 -18.07 50.09 15.51
N LEU A 709 -18.69 49.74 14.38
CA LEU A 709 -19.12 50.72 13.37
C LEU A 709 -20.03 51.81 13.97
N LYS A 710 -20.91 51.45 14.92
CA LYS A 710 -21.80 52.41 15.58
C LYS A 710 -21.09 53.31 16.60
N VAL A 711 -19.98 52.86 17.17
CA VAL A 711 -19.08 53.71 17.97
C VAL A 711 -18.34 54.68 17.04
N TRP A 712 -17.75 54.18 15.94
CA TRP A 712 -17.00 54.98 14.97
C TRP A 712 -17.83 56.01 14.20
N GLU A 713 -19.14 55.81 14.01
CA GLU A 713 -20.03 56.83 13.41
C GLU A 713 -20.04 58.18 14.17
N GLN A 714 -19.66 58.17 15.45
CA GLN A 714 -19.74 59.31 16.37
C GLN A 714 -18.54 60.27 16.28
N ASP A 715 -17.37 59.81 15.82
CA ASP A 715 -16.17 60.65 15.66
C ASP A 715 -15.96 61.00 14.17
N PRO A 716 -15.78 62.30 13.81
CA PRO A 716 -15.46 62.72 12.45
C PRO A 716 -14.28 62.01 11.78
N LEU A 717 -13.30 61.50 12.54
CA LEU A 717 -12.14 60.78 12.01
C LEU A 717 -12.43 59.32 11.63
N THR A 718 -13.40 58.67 12.28
CA THR A 718 -13.69 57.24 12.08
C THR A 718 -15.01 56.96 11.35
N ARG A 719 -15.94 57.92 11.28
CA ARG A 719 -17.29 57.72 10.71
C ARG A 719 -17.36 57.31 9.23
N GLU A 720 -16.32 57.60 8.47
CA GLU A 720 -16.25 57.24 7.05
C GLU A 720 -15.62 55.85 6.82
N LEU A 721 -15.01 55.25 7.84
CA LEU A 721 -14.34 53.96 7.74
C LEU A 721 -15.31 52.85 7.35
N GLN A 722 -14.86 51.96 6.47
CA GLN A 722 -15.52 50.69 6.21
C GLN A 722 -14.93 49.59 7.11
N VAL A 723 -15.76 48.67 7.59
CA VAL A 723 -15.32 47.45 8.28
C VAL A 723 -15.65 46.24 7.41
N SER A 724 -14.60 45.54 7.01
CA SER A 724 -14.66 44.24 6.33
C SER A 724 -14.81 43.10 7.35
N VAL A 725 -15.72 42.17 7.08
CA VAL A 725 -15.98 40.99 7.91
C VAL A 725 -15.99 39.73 7.05
N ASN A 726 -15.09 38.78 7.36
CA ASN A 726 -15.04 37.47 6.73
C ASN A 726 -16.22 36.59 7.14
N VAL A 727 -16.87 35.98 6.15
CA VAL A 727 -18.05 35.11 6.34
C VAL A 727 -17.79 33.72 5.78
N SER A 728 -18.01 32.69 6.60
CA SER A 728 -17.70 31.30 6.22
C SER A 728 -18.71 30.70 5.25
N ALA A 729 -18.28 29.69 4.50
CA ALA A 729 -19.16 28.96 3.58
C ALA A 729 -20.30 28.21 4.30
N ARG A 730 -20.16 27.94 5.61
CA ARG A 730 -21.23 27.35 6.43
C ARG A 730 -22.26 28.40 6.88
N GLN A 731 -21.81 29.61 7.25
CA GLN A 731 -22.70 30.76 7.55
C GLN A 731 -23.48 31.19 6.30
N PHE A 732 -22.78 31.53 5.20
CA PHE A 732 -23.40 32.13 4.01
C PHE A 732 -24.43 31.19 3.34
N ARG A 733 -24.28 29.87 3.50
CA ARG A 733 -25.24 28.88 2.99
C ARG A 733 -26.56 28.83 3.79
N GLN A 734 -26.60 29.24 5.06
CA GLN A 734 -27.83 29.29 5.87
C GLN A 734 -28.96 30.05 5.17
N ALA A 735 -30.19 29.53 5.24
CA ALA A 735 -31.35 30.15 4.58
C ALA A 735 -31.69 31.52 5.16
N ASP A 736 -31.54 31.66 6.47
CA ASP A 736 -31.81 32.83 7.31
C ASP A 736 -30.65 33.85 7.38
N PHE A 737 -29.51 33.60 6.72
CA PHE A 737 -28.33 34.49 6.76
C PHE A 737 -28.64 35.95 6.42
N VAL A 738 -29.51 36.20 5.42
CA VAL A 738 -29.91 37.54 5.00
C VAL A 738 -30.70 38.26 6.10
N ASP A 739 -31.56 37.52 6.81
CA ASP A 739 -32.39 38.07 7.87
C ASP A 739 -31.58 38.27 9.16
N ILE A 740 -30.60 37.41 9.45
CA ILE A 740 -29.62 37.60 10.53
C ILE A 740 -28.86 38.93 10.34
N VAL A 741 -28.20 39.12 9.18
CA VAL A 741 -27.43 40.35 8.92
C VAL A 741 -28.32 41.60 8.99
N ARG A 742 -29.55 41.53 8.48
CA ARG A 742 -30.53 42.63 8.58
C ARG A 742 -30.96 42.91 10.03
N ALA A 743 -31.17 41.87 10.83
CA ALA A 743 -31.48 42.01 12.26
C ALA A 743 -30.31 42.63 13.03
N THR A 744 -29.07 42.21 12.77
CA THR A 744 -27.85 42.77 13.38
C THR A 744 -27.65 44.24 13.01
N LEU A 745 -27.87 44.64 11.75
CA LEU A 745 -27.82 46.05 11.34
C LEU A 745 -28.93 46.87 11.98
N ALA A 746 -30.14 46.32 12.10
CA ALA A 746 -31.28 46.99 12.74
C ALA A 746 -31.12 47.14 14.27
N SER A 747 -30.50 46.17 14.96
CA SER A 747 -30.31 46.20 16.42
C SER A 747 -29.12 47.06 16.84
N SER A 748 -28.02 47.05 16.07
CA SER A 748 -26.88 47.95 16.27
C SER A 748 -27.15 49.38 15.80
N GLY A 749 -28.02 49.55 14.79
CA GLY A 749 -28.24 50.83 14.12
C GLY A 749 -27.03 51.32 13.32
N ALA A 750 -26.07 50.45 13.00
CA ALA A 750 -24.90 50.77 12.19
C ALA A 750 -25.28 51.13 10.75
N ASN A 751 -24.55 52.04 10.12
CA ASN A 751 -24.75 52.40 8.71
C ASN A 751 -24.34 51.22 7.79
N PRO A 752 -25.28 50.59 7.05
CA PRO A 752 -24.96 49.41 6.23
C PRO A 752 -23.89 49.67 5.16
N ALA A 753 -23.80 50.91 4.64
CA ALA A 753 -22.79 51.31 3.65
C ALA A 753 -21.34 51.36 4.20
N ARG A 754 -21.16 51.09 5.50
CA ARG A 754 -19.85 50.90 6.13
C ARG A 754 -19.56 49.44 6.49
N LEU A 755 -20.52 48.52 6.37
CA LEU A 755 -20.28 47.09 6.49
C LEU A 755 -19.94 46.51 5.11
N LYS A 756 -18.81 45.80 5.04
CA LYS A 756 -18.43 44.99 3.87
C LYS A 756 -18.33 43.53 4.29
N ILE A 757 -18.98 42.65 3.55
CA ILE A 757 -18.87 41.20 3.74
C ILE A 757 -17.83 40.66 2.76
N GLU A 758 -16.89 39.88 3.28
CA GLU A 758 -15.83 39.26 2.50
C GLU A 758 -16.11 37.76 2.36
N LEU A 759 -16.02 37.26 1.13
CA LEU A 759 -16.35 35.89 0.74
C LEU A 759 -15.23 35.35 -0.15
N THR A 760 -14.75 34.14 0.13
CA THR A 760 -13.70 33.51 -0.68
C THR A 760 -14.24 33.04 -2.04
N GLU A 761 -13.36 32.98 -3.05
CA GLU A 761 -13.69 32.61 -4.43
C GLU A 761 -14.52 31.30 -4.52
N SER A 762 -14.08 30.26 -3.82
CA SER A 762 -14.71 28.93 -3.81
C SER A 762 -16.12 28.92 -3.21
N LEU A 763 -16.36 29.72 -2.16
CA LEU A 763 -17.65 29.80 -1.45
C LEU A 763 -18.78 30.21 -2.39
N VAL A 764 -18.50 31.18 -3.27
CA VAL A 764 -19.51 31.78 -4.15
C VAL A 764 -19.84 30.86 -5.33
N LEU A 765 -18.88 30.04 -5.78
CA LEU A 765 -19.00 29.15 -6.94
C LEU A 765 -19.84 27.88 -6.67
N ASP A 766 -19.93 27.43 -5.41
CA ASP A 766 -20.67 26.20 -5.02
C ASP A 766 -22.17 26.24 -5.36
N ASN A 767 -22.83 27.41 -5.25
CA ASN A 767 -24.25 27.57 -5.57
C ASN A 767 -24.61 28.99 -6.05
N ILE A 768 -23.92 29.40 -7.13
CA ILE A 768 -23.91 30.75 -7.74
C ILE A 768 -25.27 31.43 -7.79
N ALA A 769 -26.34 30.73 -8.16
CA ALA A 769 -27.68 31.33 -8.24
C ALA A 769 -28.16 31.83 -6.88
N THR A 770 -28.15 30.96 -5.86
CA THR A 770 -28.56 31.35 -4.51
C THR A 770 -27.60 32.37 -3.88
N SER A 771 -26.32 32.32 -4.22
CA SER A 771 -25.32 33.32 -3.79
C SER A 771 -25.66 34.71 -4.33
N ILE A 772 -25.94 34.82 -5.64
CA ILE A 772 -26.33 36.07 -6.31
C ILE A 772 -27.58 36.66 -5.64
N ASP A 773 -28.62 35.85 -5.40
CA ASP A 773 -29.88 36.31 -4.80
C ASP A 773 -29.67 36.87 -3.38
N LYS A 774 -28.88 36.18 -2.54
CA LYS A 774 -28.54 36.66 -1.18
C LYS A 774 -27.71 37.94 -1.21
N MET A 775 -26.71 38.03 -2.09
CA MET A 775 -25.88 39.22 -2.21
C MET A 775 -26.72 40.43 -2.69
N HIS A 776 -27.63 40.24 -3.65
CA HIS A 776 -28.55 41.31 -4.06
C HIS A 776 -29.48 41.75 -2.92
N ALA A 777 -30.01 40.81 -2.13
CA ALA A 777 -30.88 41.13 -0.99
C ALA A 777 -30.14 41.91 0.12
N LEU A 778 -28.84 41.67 0.32
CA LEU A 778 -28.02 42.41 1.28
C LEU A 778 -27.53 43.76 0.71
N ARG A 779 -27.15 43.82 -0.56
CA ARG A 779 -26.78 45.08 -1.24
C ARG A 779 -27.97 46.04 -1.38
N SER A 780 -29.21 45.53 -1.48
CA SER A 780 -30.42 46.36 -1.39
C SER A 780 -30.65 46.95 0.02
N SER A 781 -30.00 46.39 1.05
CA SER A 781 -29.95 46.96 2.41
C SER A 781 -28.72 47.88 2.61
N GLY A 782 -27.87 48.04 1.60
CA GLY A 782 -26.69 48.92 1.59
C GLY A 782 -25.36 48.24 1.91
N VAL A 783 -25.33 46.94 2.19
CA VAL A 783 -24.09 46.20 2.52
C VAL A 783 -23.23 45.99 1.28
N GLY A 784 -21.93 46.25 1.38
CA GLY A 784 -20.96 46.02 0.30
C GLY A 784 -20.35 44.62 0.31
N PHE A 785 -19.76 44.20 -0.82
CA PHE A 785 -19.10 42.88 -0.95
C PHE A 785 -17.68 42.95 -1.49
N SER A 786 -16.78 42.23 -0.82
CA SER A 786 -15.41 41.92 -1.22
C SER A 786 -15.33 40.46 -1.66
N MET A 787 -14.55 40.17 -2.71
CA MET A 787 -14.11 38.80 -3.01
C MET A 787 -12.70 38.60 -2.45
N ASP A 788 -12.53 37.56 -1.65
CA ASP A 788 -11.30 37.21 -0.92
C ASP A 788 -10.55 36.02 -1.57
N ASP A 789 -9.27 35.84 -1.22
CA ASP A 789 -8.33 34.84 -1.78
C ASP A 789 -8.24 34.85 -3.32
N PHE A 790 -8.55 35.97 -4.00
CA PHE A 790 -8.87 35.94 -5.43
C PHE A 790 -7.67 35.56 -6.32
N GLY A 791 -7.90 34.59 -7.21
CA GLY A 791 -6.90 34.07 -8.15
C GLY A 791 -6.25 32.76 -7.69
N THR A 792 -6.54 32.30 -6.47
CA THR A 792 -6.19 30.94 -6.01
C THR A 792 -7.12 29.86 -6.59
N GLY A 793 -8.31 30.25 -7.07
CA GLY A 793 -9.34 29.36 -7.61
C GLY A 793 -9.45 29.32 -9.14
N TYR A 794 -10.50 28.65 -9.63
CA TYR A 794 -10.81 28.47 -11.05
C TYR A 794 -11.97 29.38 -11.52
N SER A 795 -11.87 30.69 -11.27
CA SER A 795 -12.90 31.66 -11.65
C SER A 795 -13.23 31.68 -13.14
N SER A 796 -14.50 31.44 -13.47
CA SER A 796 -15.05 31.84 -14.76
C SER A 796 -15.43 33.32 -14.73
N LEU A 797 -14.73 34.13 -15.53
CA LEU A 797 -15.05 35.53 -15.85
C LEU A 797 -16.55 35.79 -16.15
N SER A 798 -17.24 34.78 -16.68
CA SER A 798 -18.68 34.84 -17.00
C SER A 798 -19.58 34.97 -15.77
N TYR A 799 -19.15 34.43 -14.62
CA TYR A 799 -19.86 34.56 -13.35
C TYR A 799 -19.42 35.78 -12.56
N LEU A 800 -18.13 36.14 -12.58
CA LEU A 800 -17.63 37.32 -11.88
C LEU A 800 -18.38 38.61 -12.30
N LYS A 801 -18.68 38.75 -13.60
CA LYS A 801 -19.51 39.84 -14.16
C LYS A 801 -20.96 39.88 -13.63
N ARG A 802 -21.48 38.78 -13.06
CA ARG A 802 -22.85 38.67 -12.52
C ARG A 802 -22.92 38.87 -11.01
N LEU A 803 -21.79 38.80 -10.30
CA LEU A 803 -21.75 38.97 -8.86
C LEU A 803 -21.83 40.47 -8.52
N PRO A 804 -22.68 40.90 -7.57
CA PRO A 804 -22.84 42.30 -7.21
C PRO A 804 -21.74 42.75 -6.23
N LEU A 805 -20.48 42.57 -6.62
CA LEU A 805 -19.28 42.95 -5.87
C LEU A 805 -19.03 44.47 -5.92
N ASP A 806 -18.20 44.93 -4.99
CA ASP A 806 -17.62 46.28 -4.93
C ASP A 806 -16.08 46.25 -4.99
N GLN A 807 -15.48 45.15 -4.54
CA GLN A 807 -14.02 45.01 -4.37
C GLN A 807 -13.53 43.58 -4.66
N LEU A 808 -12.30 43.48 -5.16
CA LEU A 808 -11.49 42.24 -5.16
C LEU A 808 -10.26 42.44 -4.26
N LYS A 809 -9.95 41.46 -3.42
CA LYS A 809 -8.71 41.37 -2.65
C LYS A 809 -7.74 40.45 -3.39
N ILE A 810 -6.49 40.87 -3.57
CA ILE A 810 -5.44 40.04 -4.19
C ILE A 810 -4.74 39.26 -3.09
N ASP A 811 -4.80 37.93 -3.19
CA ASP A 811 -4.20 37.01 -2.23
C ASP A 811 -2.70 37.28 -1.97
N GLN A 812 -2.32 37.17 -0.71
CA GLN A 812 -0.98 37.44 -0.20
C GLN A 812 0.11 36.57 -0.83
N SER A 813 -0.19 35.37 -1.34
CA SER A 813 0.83 34.49 -1.93
C SER A 813 1.39 35.06 -3.23
N PHE A 814 0.55 35.71 -4.04
CA PHE A 814 1.01 36.41 -5.25
C PHE A 814 1.71 37.73 -4.94
N VAL A 815 1.32 38.41 -3.86
CA VAL A 815 1.91 39.70 -3.46
C VAL A 815 3.28 39.51 -2.79
N ARG A 816 3.47 38.45 -2.00
CA ARG A 816 4.71 38.20 -1.26
C ARG A 816 5.93 38.16 -2.20
N ASP A 817 5.86 37.31 -3.23
CA ASP A 817 6.99 37.00 -4.12
C ASP A 817 7.01 37.85 -5.42
N ILE A 818 6.08 38.81 -5.55
CA ILE A 818 5.82 39.67 -6.73
C ILE A 818 7.06 40.40 -7.31
N ALA A 819 8.07 40.67 -6.47
CA ALA A 819 9.29 41.38 -6.86
C ALA A 819 10.40 40.45 -7.39
N ILE A 820 10.20 39.13 -7.31
CA ILE A 820 11.20 38.10 -7.60
C ILE A 820 10.66 37.08 -8.61
N ASN A 821 9.38 36.70 -8.51
CA ASN A 821 8.73 35.78 -9.43
C ASN A 821 7.98 36.52 -10.55
N ALA A 822 8.41 36.32 -11.80
CA ALA A 822 7.78 36.88 -12.97
C ALA A 822 6.36 36.31 -13.26
N GLY A 823 6.03 35.12 -12.74
CA GLY A 823 4.69 34.54 -12.84
C GLY A 823 3.67 35.31 -12.01
N ASP A 824 3.95 35.49 -10.72
CA ASP A 824 3.06 36.16 -9.77
C ASP A 824 2.85 37.64 -10.15
N ALA A 825 3.92 38.31 -10.62
CA ALA A 825 3.85 39.65 -11.20
C ALA A 825 2.83 39.78 -12.35
N VAL A 826 2.74 38.78 -13.24
CA VAL A 826 1.78 38.75 -14.36
C VAL A 826 0.37 38.41 -13.88
N ILE A 827 0.22 37.54 -12.87
CA ILE A 827 -1.07 37.23 -12.24
C ILE A 827 -1.66 38.49 -11.61
N VAL A 828 -0.89 39.20 -10.79
CA VAL A 828 -1.33 40.45 -10.13
C VAL A 828 -1.69 41.54 -11.14
N GLN A 829 -0.88 41.73 -12.20
CA GLN A 829 -1.22 42.62 -13.31
C GLN A 829 -2.55 42.26 -13.98
N THR A 830 -2.81 40.96 -14.18
CA THR A 830 -4.04 40.46 -14.81
C THR A 830 -5.26 40.71 -13.92
N ILE A 831 -5.15 40.49 -12.61
CA ILE A 831 -6.23 40.74 -11.64
C ILE A 831 -6.58 42.23 -11.60
N ILE A 832 -5.59 43.12 -11.49
CA ILE A 832 -5.81 44.58 -11.48
C ILE A 832 -6.48 45.03 -12.78
N GLY A 833 -5.95 44.61 -13.93
CA GLY A 833 -6.51 44.95 -15.24
C GLY A 833 -7.94 44.44 -15.43
N MET A 834 -8.26 43.24 -14.96
CA MET A 834 -9.60 42.67 -15.00
C MET A 834 -10.57 43.46 -14.11
N ALA A 835 -10.18 43.78 -12.87
CA ALA A 835 -11.03 44.50 -11.92
C ALA A 835 -11.43 45.89 -12.44
N HIS A 836 -10.47 46.66 -12.97
CA HIS A 836 -10.73 47.95 -13.59
C HIS A 836 -11.69 47.85 -14.79
N ASN A 837 -11.56 46.81 -15.62
CA ASN A 837 -12.49 46.54 -16.74
C ASN A 837 -13.90 46.11 -16.29
N LEU A 838 -14.07 45.67 -15.04
CA LEU A 838 -15.36 45.34 -14.42
C LEU A 838 -15.93 46.49 -13.56
N GLY A 839 -15.17 47.58 -13.36
CA GLY A 839 -15.56 48.68 -12.46
C GLY A 839 -15.45 48.34 -10.97
N LEU A 840 -14.66 47.32 -10.61
CA LEU A 840 -14.42 46.88 -9.25
C LEU A 840 -13.19 47.58 -8.67
N SER A 841 -13.23 47.89 -7.37
CA SER A 841 -12.05 48.34 -6.63
C SER A 841 -11.09 47.17 -6.35
N VAL A 842 -9.81 47.46 -6.14
CA VAL A 842 -8.76 46.46 -5.88
C VAL A 842 -8.00 46.83 -4.62
N ILE A 843 -7.78 45.85 -3.74
CA ILE A 843 -6.82 45.92 -2.64
C ILE A 843 -5.84 44.76 -2.74
N ALA A 844 -4.58 44.98 -2.39
CA ALA A 844 -3.57 43.93 -2.31
C ALA A 844 -3.23 43.64 -0.85
N GLU A 845 -3.23 42.35 -0.49
CA GLU A 845 -2.88 41.86 0.84
C GLU A 845 -1.42 41.42 0.95
N GLY A 846 -0.96 41.08 2.16
CA GLY A 846 0.41 40.61 2.37
C GLY A 846 1.47 41.65 2.01
N VAL A 847 1.13 42.95 1.98
CA VAL A 847 2.09 44.02 1.69
C VAL A 847 2.98 44.22 2.93
N GLU A 848 4.16 43.61 2.89
CA GLU A 848 5.18 43.62 3.95
C GLU A 848 6.29 44.66 3.70
N ASN A 849 6.55 45.02 2.43
CA ASN A 849 7.68 45.89 2.09
C ASN A 849 7.41 46.93 0.99
N GLU A 850 8.25 47.97 0.99
CA GLU A 850 8.27 49.05 0.01
C GLU A 850 8.31 48.57 -1.44
N ALA A 851 9.03 47.49 -1.77
CA ALA A 851 9.15 47.03 -3.15
C ALA A 851 7.83 46.48 -3.69
N GLN A 852 7.09 45.71 -2.87
CA GLN A 852 5.74 45.23 -3.19
C GLN A 852 4.78 46.40 -3.41
N ARG A 853 4.68 47.35 -2.46
CA ARG A 853 3.80 48.54 -2.60
C ARG A 853 4.15 49.34 -3.85
N ASN A 854 5.44 49.56 -4.10
CA ASN A 854 5.89 50.35 -5.26
C ASN A 854 5.74 49.59 -6.59
N PHE A 855 5.63 48.26 -6.61
CA PHE A 855 5.16 47.51 -7.78
C PHE A 855 3.65 47.69 -7.98
N LEU A 856 2.85 47.50 -6.92
CA LEU A 856 1.39 47.56 -6.97
C LEU A 856 0.89 48.93 -7.47
N VAL A 857 1.44 50.04 -6.94
CA VAL A 857 1.17 51.41 -7.38
C VAL A 857 1.44 51.60 -8.89
N ARG A 858 2.58 51.10 -9.40
CA ARG A 858 2.96 51.24 -10.82
C ARG A 858 2.01 50.51 -11.77
N ASN A 859 1.34 49.46 -11.29
CA ASN A 859 0.40 48.66 -12.06
C ASN A 859 -1.07 49.09 -11.83
N GLY A 860 -1.30 50.14 -11.02
CA GLY A 860 -2.62 50.76 -10.83
C GLY A 860 -3.40 50.29 -9.60
N CYS A 861 -2.84 49.44 -8.73
CA CYS A 861 -3.46 49.12 -7.44
C CYS A 861 -3.15 50.23 -6.43
N SER A 862 -4.18 50.90 -5.92
CA SER A 862 -4.08 52.08 -5.06
C SER A 862 -4.54 51.87 -3.61
N ALA A 863 -5.01 50.66 -3.26
CA ALA A 863 -5.30 50.25 -1.89
C ALA A 863 -4.46 49.04 -1.46
N PHE A 864 -4.07 49.01 -0.18
CA PHE A 864 -3.12 48.03 0.38
C PHE A 864 -3.52 47.60 1.79
N GLN A 865 -3.18 46.37 2.15
CA GLN A 865 -3.25 45.82 3.51
C GLN A 865 -2.03 44.94 3.77
N GLY A 866 -1.45 45.00 4.97
CA GLY A 866 -0.29 44.20 5.33
C GLY A 866 0.63 44.83 6.39
N PHE A 867 1.64 44.07 6.80
CA PHE A 867 2.54 44.41 7.90
C PHE A 867 3.48 45.58 7.63
N LEU A 868 3.60 46.06 6.38
CA LEU A 868 4.27 47.33 6.06
C LEU A 868 3.68 48.52 6.82
N PHE A 869 2.37 48.47 7.11
CA PHE A 869 1.62 49.55 7.74
C PHE A 869 1.21 49.22 9.17
N SER A 870 0.63 48.03 9.39
CA SER A 870 0.38 47.46 10.72
C SER A 870 -0.07 46.00 10.66
N PRO A 871 0.20 45.20 11.72
CA PRO A 871 -0.58 44.01 12.01
C PRO A 871 -2.02 44.38 12.39
N ALA A 872 -2.89 43.39 12.58
CA ALA A 872 -4.17 43.62 13.23
C ALA A 872 -3.95 44.03 14.71
N VAL A 873 -4.68 45.05 15.19
CA VAL A 873 -4.54 45.62 16.55
C VAL A 873 -5.91 45.85 17.22
N PRO A 874 -6.01 45.99 18.56
CA PRO A 874 -7.26 46.37 19.23
C PRO A 874 -7.86 47.69 18.70
N ALA A 875 -9.16 47.91 18.87
CA ALA A 875 -9.85 49.13 18.38
C ALA A 875 -9.21 50.44 18.87
N THR A 876 -8.81 50.50 20.16
CA THR A 876 -8.12 51.65 20.76
C THR A 876 -6.79 51.98 20.09
N ASP A 877 -6.09 50.94 19.67
CA ASP A 877 -4.75 51.04 19.10
C ASP A 877 -4.85 51.39 17.61
N PHE A 878 -5.89 50.88 16.93
CA PHE A 878 -6.30 51.28 15.59
C PHE A 878 -6.68 52.77 15.53
N GLU A 879 -7.49 53.24 16.48
CA GLU A 879 -7.87 54.65 16.63
C GLU A 879 -6.63 55.57 16.79
N ALA A 880 -5.59 55.08 17.48
CA ALA A 880 -4.30 55.78 17.61
C ALA A 880 -3.43 55.75 16.34
N LEU A 881 -3.69 54.88 15.35
CA LEU A 881 -3.03 54.93 14.04
C LEU A 881 -3.56 56.08 13.18
N LEU A 882 -4.87 56.34 13.24
CA LEU A 882 -5.54 57.42 12.47
C LEU A 882 -5.04 58.82 12.83
N GLN A 883 -4.53 58.99 14.06
CA GLN A 883 -4.01 60.26 14.55
C GLN A 883 -2.55 60.55 14.10
N LYS A 884 -1.88 59.60 13.44
CA LYS A 884 -0.52 59.77 12.91
C LYS A 884 -0.58 60.28 11.46
N PRO A 885 0.19 61.32 11.09
CA PRO A 885 0.24 61.78 9.70
C PRO A 885 0.80 60.69 8.79
N THR A 886 0.15 60.44 7.65
CA THR A 886 0.32 59.27 6.78
C THR A 886 1.74 59.06 6.23
N GLN A 887 2.60 60.07 6.30
CA GLN A 887 4.02 59.98 5.90
C GLN A 887 4.91 59.26 6.94
N ASN A 888 4.46 59.07 8.18
CA ASN A 888 5.23 58.46 9.27
C ASN A 888 4.67 57.09 9.71
N LEU A 889 4.08 56.31 8.78
CA LEU A 889 3.58 54.95 9.01
C LEU A 889 4.48 53.85 8.43
N ALA A 890 5.71 54.20 8.02
CA ALA A 890 6.81 53.25 7.83
C ALA A 890 7.74 53.28 9.07
N PRO A 891 8.30 52.15 9.51
CA PRO A 891 9.21 52.06 10.65
C PRO A 891 10.64 52.56 10.36
#